data_AF-A0A1M7ZNF5-F1
#
_entry.id   AF-A0A1M7ZNF5-F1
#
_cell.length_a   1.000
_cell.length_b   1.000
_cell.length_c   1.000
_cell.angle_alpha   90.00
_cell.angle_beta   90.00
_cell.angle_gamma   90.00
#
_symmetry.space_group_name_H-M   'P 1'
#
loop_
_entity.id
_entity.type
_entity.pdbx_description
1 polymer ?
#
loop_
_entity_poly.entity_id
_entity_poly.type
_entity_poly.pdbx_seq_one_letter_code
_entity_poly.pdbx_strand_id
1 'polypeptide(L)'
;MSIDNGYDAQIAFISGVDGNGLLTPYAFSTWQSDTIPALYYPDSNETKWGAPQPGTPATISYSFEDSSGWTATEREAFVTAMALWSAVANVAFVEAPDGTADFQIRRGTAGAFWTFDSVDTLPVGSDILNSPVPGVPYLSIATDEGDFGPISTDLQVKGGYPFSTVVHELGHGLGLGHSGPYNGNADPATQQFGPYDVNLWSLMSYINYRSTNAAYYGSYTVTGTDWGQTPDGSNRDLQTPMILDIAAVQRLYGAPVDGPLSSGGQVFGFNSNIEGPLKAIFDFSINTTPVLTIWDGGTGNVLDVSGFTADAFIRLTPGSFSSVAGLANNIAIAPDTVIETAIGGFGNDVIIGTELNNVLIGNAGRDHIYGVVGSDWISGGPGGDFIVFGTSENPFGSGGSMLADTLADLDGDSVAGLGLHNVIGILGAGLARADIAVARTADGAIVSAGGSSFKIGGDLSGGDFMAVARQTNGQTHTAFSFVDYLPALAEGVSVAPGLINGIANPAFMAGDGSVGFSVQIESAVSSYSNMLGYYSVSLNGTISDVHLLFENTLEAAASGETVNLGKPGDGQQIGFFLVQNGYESYGDLPDDLSFVSTAGLSTEGGSPWVLYSQSRGFLSDAQVFHSYAAYNPDGKEQVLSGTIGGGGYLEVGFEDILRDTGDNDYQDVVIAVRESDGLFLV
;
A
#
# COMPACT_ATOMS: atom_id res chain seq x y z
N MET A 1 8.00 4.83 10.47
CA MET A 1 9.32 5.20 11.06
C MET A 1 10.28 4.11 10.69
N SER A 2 11.31 4.38 9.89
CA SER A 2 12.40 3.43 9.70
C SER A 2 13.22 3.45 10.99
N ILE A 3 13.08 2.40 11.83
CA ILE A 3 14.10 2.11 12.83
C ILE A 3 15.28 1.64 11.98
N ASP A 4 16.12 2.60 11.60
CA ASP A 4 17.09 2.55 10.51
C ASP A 4 17.81 1.19 10.34
N ASN A 5 17.85 0.71 9.08
CA ASN A 5 18.63 -0.43 8.58
C ASN A 5 20.15 -0.18 8.60
N GLY A 6 20.61 0.88 9.27
CA GLY A 6 22.02 1.27 9.36
C GLY A 6 22.86 0.47 10.35
N TYR A 7 22.27 -0.42 11.17
CA TYR A 7 22.98 -1.19 12.19
C TYR A 7 22.51 -2.64 12.31
N ASP A 8 22.52 -3.38 11.20
CA ASP A 8 22.35 -4.86 11.18
C ASP A 8 23.30 -5.63 12.13
N ALA A 9 24.30 -4.97 12.71
CA ALA A 9 25.29 -5.57 13.61
C ALA A 9 25.19 -5.14 15.09
N GLN A 10 24.21 -4.31 15.49
CA GLN A 10 24.09 -3.90 16.90
C GLN A 10 22.76 -4.31 17.48
N ILE A 11 22.79 -5.48 18.08
CA ILE A 11 21.75 -5.93 18.98
C ILE A 11 21.83 -5.11 20.27
N ALA A 12 21.02 -4.07 20.35
CA ALA A 12 20.65 -3.43 21.60
C ALA A 12 19.23 -3.89 21.94
N PHE A 13 19.11 -4.88 22.83
CA PHE A 13 17.81 -5.34 23.32
C PHE A 13 17.18 -4.31 24.26
N ILE A 14 15.98 -3.86 23.90
CA ILE A 14 14.94 -3.14 24.66
C ILE A 14 15.33 -1.93 25.55
N SER A 15 16.58 -1.52 25.65
CA SER A 15 16.95 -0.30 26.41
C SER A 15 17.84 0.66 25.70
N GLY A 16 17.43 0.97 24.50
CA GLY A 16 17.43 2.38 24.26
C GLY A 16 17.14 2.60 22.82
N VAL A 17 15.85 2.83 22.56
CA VAL A 17 15.54 3.75 21.50
C VAL A 17 15.68 5.13 22.11
N ASP A 18 16.68 5.89 21.67
CA ASP A 18 16.89 7.26 22.12
C ASP A 18 15.74 8.18 21.66
N GLY A 19 15.80 9.46 22.01
CA GLY A 19 14.80 10.44 21.58
C GLY A 19 14.67 10.60 20.06
N ASN A 20 15.61 10.09 19.27
CA ASN A 20 15.60 10.17 17.81
C ASN A 20 15.08 8.89 17.14
N GLY A 21 14.70 7.85 17.91
CA GLY A 21 14.28 6.59 17.32
C GLY A 21 15.45 5.63 17.01
N LEU A 22 16.65 5.89 17.55
CA LEU A 22 17.86 5.10 17.26
C LEU A 22 18.23 4.17 18.41
N LEU A 23 18.75 2.99 18.08
CA LEU A 23 19.31 2.06 19.06
C LEU A 23 20.51 2.68 19.79
N THR A 24 20.61 2.45 21.09
CA THR A 24 21.70 2.96 21.92
C THR A 24 22.69 1.86 22.29
N PRO A 25 23.97 2.18 22.54
CA PRO A 25 25.00 1.21 22.90
C PRO A 25 24.94 0.79 24.38
N TYR A 26 23.83 1.05 25.08
CA TYR A 26 23.68 0.78 26.50
C TYR A 26 22.58 -0.25 26.74
N ALA A 27 22.84 -1.12 27.69
CA ALA A 27 21.87 -2.01 28.26
C ALA A 27 21.65 -1.72 29.74
N PHE A 28 20.53 -2.25 30.25
CA PHE A 28 20.21 -2.31 31.66
C PHE A 28 20.63 -3.68 32.15
N SER A 29 21.36 -3.67 33.27
CA SER A 29 21.35 -4.84 34.14
C SER A 29 19.93 -4.96 34.68
N THR A 30 19.26 -6.07 34.40
CA THR A 30 17.86 -6.36 34.76
C THR A 30 17.55 -6.26 36.27
N TRP A 31 18.51 -5.95 37.15
CA TRP A 31 18.38 -6.25 38.57
C TRP A 31 19.05 -5.32 39.59
N GLN A 32 19.64 -4.17 39.23
CA GLN A 32 20.06 -3.21 40.27
C GLN A 32 18.89 -2.28 40.65
N SER A 33 18.20 -2.70 41.71
CA SER A 33 17.15 -1.98 42.43
C SER A 33 17.51 -0.52 42.70
N ASP A 34 16.55 0.37 42.44
CA ASP A 34 16.36 1.66 43.11
C ASP A 34 17.50 2.70 43.08
N THR A 35 18.51 2.56 42.22
CA THR A 35 19.46 3.66 42.01
C THR A 35 18.77 4.82 41.33
N ILE A 36 18.52 5.88 42.10
CA ILE A 36 18.10 7.19 41.62
C ILE A 36 19.32 8.13 41.73
N PRO A 37 19.87 8.64 40.62
CA PRO A 37 19.42 8.47 39.24
C PRO A 37 19.77 7.09 38.65
N ALA A 38 18.98 6.68 37.66
CA ALA A 38 19.18 5.48 36.85
C ALA A 38 20.60 5.39 36.26
N LEU A 39 21.18 4.19 36.25
CA LEU A 39 22.51 3.90 35.67
C LEU A 39 22.36 3.03 34.42
N TYR A 40 23.20 3.31 33.41
CA TYR A 40 23.22 2.62 32.12
C TYR A 40 24.62 2.06 31.88
N TYR A 41 24.70 0.81 31.42
CA TYR A 41 25.96 0.09 31.28
C TYR A 41 26.17 -0.37 29.83
N PRO A 42 27.42 -0.48 29.37
CA PRO A 42 27.72 -1.04 28.05
C PRO A 42 27.68 -2.57 28.01
N ASP A 43 27.37 -3.22 29.14
CA ASP A 43 27.32 -4.68 29.28
C ASP A 43 25.96 -5.15 29.85
N SER A 44 25.60 -6.40 29.60
CA SER A 44 24.27 -6.98 29.87
C SER A 44 24.29 -8.50 30.02
N ASN A 45 23.25 -9.07 30.62
CA ASN A 45 23.16 -10.51 30.93
C ASN A 45 22.25 -11.25 29.93
N GLU A 46 22.28 -10.90 28.64
CA GLU A 46 21.31 -11.44 27.69
C GLU A 46 21.46 -12.93 27.51
N THR A 47 20.31 -13.56 27.28
CA THR A 47 20.25 -14.98 26.96
C THR A 47 19.35 -15.21 25.76
N LYS A 48 19.66 -16.26 25.01
CA LYS A 48 18.88 -16.72 23.85
C LYS A 48 18.82 -18.24 23.87
N TRP A 49 17.68 -18.80 23.51
CA TRP A 49 17.53 -20.24 23.28
C TRP A 49 18.09 -20.68 21.92
N GLY A 50 18.48 -21.95 21.80
CA GLY A 50 19.03 -22.51 20.57
C GLY A 50 20.48 -22.09 20.32
N ALA A 51 20.85 -21.87 19.06
CA ALA A 51 22.21 -21.41 18.73
C ALA A 51 22.45 -20.00 19.30
N PRO A 52 23.63 -19.71 19.89
CA PRO A 52 23.87 -18.45 20.59
C PRO A 52 24.03 -17.25 19.66
N GLN A 53 24.12 -17.48 18.34
CA GLN A 53 24.14 -16.43 17.33
C GLN A 53 22.76 -15.78 17.22
N PRO A 54 22.67 -14.45 17.23
CA PRO A 54 21.42 -13.77 16.95
C PRO A 54 20.91 -14.00 15.53
N GLY A 55 19.62 -13.72 15.31
CA GLY A 55 18.90 -14.00 14.08
C GLY A 55 18.70 -15.50 13.78
N THR A 56 19.07 -16.39 14.71
CA THR A 56 18.94 -17.85 14.50
C THR A 56 17.73 -18.41 15.25
N PRO A 57 17.01 -19.37 14.65
CA PRO A 57 15.77 -19.90 15.23
C PRO A 57 16.01 -20.71 16.51
N ALA A 58 14.95 -20.96 17.26
CA ALA A 58 14.96 -21.83 18.43
C ALA A 58 13.71 -22.72 18.50
N THR A 59 13.87 -23.93 19.03
CA THR A 59 12.77 -24.76 19.52
C THR A 59 12.93 -24.89 21.02
N ILE A 60 11.91 -24.47 21.77
CA ILE A 60 11.93 -24.37 23.23
C ILE A 60 10.87 -25.30 23.78
N SER A 61 11.27 -26.25 24.62
CA SER A 61 10.33 -27.11 25.32
C SER A 61 9.85 -26.48 26.62
N TYR A 62 8.56 -26.59 26.92
CA TYR A 62 7.95 -26.08 28.15
C TYR A 62 7.10 -27.17 28.82
N SER A 63 6.91 -27.07 30.14
CA SER A 63 5.97 -27.94 30.85
C SER A 63 5.18 -27.17 31.89
N PHE A 64 3.91 -27.52 32.07
CA PHE A 64 3.14 -27.08 33.25
C PHE A 64 3.55 -27.94 34.45
N GLU A 65 3.91 -27.31 35.56
CA GLU A 65 4.21 -28.04 36.79
C GLU A 65 2.93 -28.71 37.33
N ASP A 66 2.96 -30.02 37.56
CA ASP A 66 1.77 -30.80 37.93
C ASP A 66 1.12 -30.29 39.22
N SER A 67 1.92 -29.86 40.21
CA SER A 67 1.44 -29.32 41.48
C SER A 67 0.76 -27.96 41.37
N SER A 68 0.96 -27.24 40.27
CA SER A 68 0.38 -25.91 40.07
C SER A 68 -1.12 -25.95 39.73
N GLY A 69 -1.65 -27.10 39.35
CA GLY A 69 -3.09 -27.31 39.18
C GLY A 69 -3.74 -26.37 38.17
N TRP A 70 -3.02 -26.04 37.08
CA TRP A 70 -3.52 -25.14 36.03
C TRP A 70 -4.79 -25.69 35.36
N THR A 71 -5.82 -24.86 35.30
CA THR A 71 -7.06 -25.16 34.60
C THR A 71 -6.84 -25.17 33.08
N ALA A 72 -7.78 -25.75 32.33
CA ALA A 72 -7.71 -25.75 30.86
C ALA A 72 -7.66 -24.32 30.28
N THR A 73 -8.47 -23.41 30.83
CA THR A 73 -8.51 -21.99 30.41
C THR A 73 -7.20 -21.26 30.68
N GLU A 74 -6.56 -21.52 31.84
CA GLU A 74 -5.26 -20.92 32.12
C GLU A 74 -4.18 -21.49 31.19
N ARG A 75 -4.15 -22.81 30.98
CA ARG A 75 -3.21 -23.45 30.04
C ARG A 75 -3.37 -22.90 28.62
N GLU A 76 -4.61 -22.70 28.17
CA GLU A 76 -4.91 -22.10 26.87
C GLU A 76 -4.34 -20.67 26.73
N ALA A 77 -4.39 -19.86 27.78
CA ALA A 77 -3.79 -18.53 27.78
C ALA A 77 -2.25 -18.58 27.63
N PHE A 78 -1.56 -19.47 28.35
CA PHE A 78 -0.13 -19.67 28.17
C PHE A 78 0.23 -20.14 26.75
N VAL A 79 -0.52 -21.11 26.23
CA VAL A 79 -0.34 -21.61 24.84
C VAL A 79 -0.57 -20.49 23.82
N THR A 80 -1.58 -19.65 24.04
CA THR A 80 -1.88 -18.51 23.17
C THR A 80 -0.76 -17.47 23.21
N ALA A 81 -0.23 -17.15 24.39
CA ALA A 81 0.89 -16.21 24.53
C ALA A 81 2.18 -16.74 23.86
N MET A 82 2.47 -18.04 23.98
CA MET A 82 3.58 -18.68 23.25
C MET A 82 3.36 -18.66 21.74
N ALA A 83 2.15 -18.96 21.28
CA ALA A 83 1.79 -18.88 19.86
C ALA A 83 1.94 -17.45 19.31
N LEU A 84 1.66 -16.44 20.14
CA LEU A 84 1.80 -15.03 19.76
C LEU A 84 3.26 -14.63 19.57
N TRP A 85 4.15 -15.07 20.45
CA TRP A 85 5.60 -14.90 20.26
C TRP A 85 6.12 -15.67 19.04
N SER A 86 5.69 -16.92 18.83
CA SER A 86 6.00 -17.70 17.63
C SER A 86 5.48 -17.07 16.34
N ALA A 87 4.39 -16.30 16.41
CA ALA A 87 3.82 -15.64 15.24
C ALA A 87 4.61 -14.42 14.79
N VAL A 88 5.50 -13.87 15.62
CA VAL A 88 6.30 -12.68 15.31
C VAL A 88 7.82 -12.93 15.36
N ALA A 89 8.26 -14.12 15.79
CA ALA A 89 9.66 -14.51 15.88
C ALA A 89 9.85 -15.98 15.47
N ASN A 90 11.02 -16.33 14.94
CA ASN A 90 11.35 -17.70 14.54
C ASN A 90 11.65 -18.62 15.74
N VAL A 91 10.66 -18.79 16.60
CA VAL A 91 10.70 -19.59 17.82
C VAL A 91 9.51 -20.54 17.82
N ALA A 92 9.75 -21.82 18.09
CA ALA A 92 8.71 -22.83 18.26
C ALA A 92 8.65 -23.31 19.70
N PHE A 93 7.46 -23.30 20.32
CA PHE A 93 7.25 -23.85 21.65
C PHE A 93 6.65 -25.26 21.58
N VAL A 94 7.23 -26.20 22.34
CA VAL A 94 6.79 -27.61 22.35
C VAL A 94 6.51 -28.06 23.77
N GLU A 95 5.29 -28.51 24.05
CA GLU A 95 4.98 -29.05 25.38
C GLU A 95 5.72 -30.37 25.62
N ALA A 96 6.33 -30.49 26.80
CA ALA A 96 7.01 -31.69 27.27
C ALA A 96 6.47 -32.10 28.66
N PRO A 97 6.70 -33.36 29.08
CA PRO A 97 6.35 -33.78 30.44
C PRO A 97 7.03 -32.94 31.52
N ASP A 98 6.35 -32.77 32.65
CA ASP A 98 6.89 -32.03 33.80
C ASP A 98 8.28 -32.55 34.23
N GLY A 99 9.20 -31.62 34.46
CA GLY A 99 10.59 -31.88 34.84
C GLY A 99 11.52 -32.31 33.70
N THR A 100 11.06 -32.29 32.45
CA THR A 100 11.87 -32.63 31.26
C THR A 100 12.03 -31.49 30.24
N ALA A 101 11.29 -30.41 30.43
CA ALA A 101 11.29 -29.23 29.57
C ALA A 101 12.47 -28.30 29.82
N ASP A 102 12.73 -27.40 28.86
CA ASP A 102 13.72 -26.33 29.00
C ASP A 102 13.31 -25.34 30.10
N PHE A 103 12.02 -25.07 30.27
CA PHE A 103 11.49 -24.29 31.40
C PHE A 103 10.14 -24.83 31.90
N GLN A 104 9.81 -24.51 33.16
CA GLN A 104 8.54 -24.86 33.79
C GLN A 104 7.62 -23.65 33.98
N ILE A 105 6.30 -23.85 33.87
CA ILE A 105 5.26 -22.88 34.22
C ILE A 105 4.68 -23.25 35.57
N ARG A 106 4.86 -22.39 36.58
CA ARG A 106 4.50 -22.63 37.98
C ARG A 106 3.48 -21.61 38.49
N ARG A 107 2.55 -22.07 39.31
CA ARG A 107 1.66 -21.19 40.07
C ARG A 107 2.41 -20.72 41.31
N GLY A 108 2.78 -19.45 41.30
CA GLY A 108 3.49 -18.79 42.38
C GLY A 108 2.59 -18.45 43.56
N THR A 109 3.20 -17.95 44.63
CA THR A 109 2.51 -17.39 45.80
C THR A 109 2.73 -15.89 45.96
N ALA A 110 3.60 -15.30 45.13
CA ALA A 110 3.80 -13.87 45.07
C ALA A 110 4.26 -13.42 43.67
N GLY A 111 3.69 -12.32 43.17
CA GLY A 111 4.08 -11.64 41.93
C GLY A 111 3.88 -12.45 40.65
N ALA A 112 4.34 -11.86 39.55
CA ALA A 112 4.61 -12.50 38.27
C ALA A 112 6.07 -12.24 37.92
N PHE A 113 6.80 -13.29 37.53
CA PHE A 113 8.21 -13.16 37.16
C PHE A 113 8.70 -14.36 36.35
N TRP A 114 9.70 -14.11 35.52
CA TRP A 114 10.61 -15.10 34.95
C TRP A 114 11.87 -15.22 35.81
N THR A 115 12.36 -16.45 36.02
CA THR A 115 13.68 -16.65 36.66
C THR A 115 14.79 -16.79 35.65
N PHE A 116 15.85 -16.03 35.86
CA PHE A 116 17.05 -16.07 35.04
C PHE A 116 18.11 -16.97 35.65
N ASP A 117 18.91 -17.58 34.79
CA ASP A 117 20.14 -18.24 35.21
C ASP A 117 21.22 -17.22 35.58
N SER A 118 22.17 -17.64 36.41
CA SER A 118 23.39 -16.87 36.62
C SER A 118 24.28 -17.00 35.39
N VAL A 119 24.32 -15.95 34.55
CA VAL A 119 25.13 -15.87 33.32
C VAL A 119 26.16 -14.74 33.38
N ASP A 120 27.14 -14.78 32.48
CA ASP A 120 28.18 -13.75 32.34
C ASP A 120 27.62 -12.47 31.70
N THR A 121 28.25 -11.32 31.98
CA THR A 121 27.94 -10.04 31.33
C THR A 121 28.59 -9.96 29.94
N LEU A 122 27.75 -9.85 28.92
CA LEU A 122 27.94 -9.56 27.50
C LEU A 122 28.21 -8.08 27.21
N PRO A 123 29.17 -7.60 26.38
CA PRO A 123 29.04 -6.28 25.77
C PRO A 123 27.76 -6.19 24.93
N VAL A 124 27.04 -5.07 24.99
CA VAL A 124 25.87 -4.82 24.14
C VAL A 124 26.26 -4.92 22.66
N GLY A 125 25.43 -5.61 21.88
CA GLY A 125 25.71 -5.89 20.47
C GLY A 125 26.66 -7.07 20.23
N SER A 126 26.85 -7.96 21.21
CA SER A 126 27.64 -9.17 21.01
C SER A 126 27.03 -10.13 19.98
N ASP A 127 27.86 -10.65 19.07
CA ASP A 127 27.46 -11.65 18.05
C ASP A 127 27.21 -13.06 18.62
N ILE A 128 27.55 -13.29 19.90
CA ILE A 128 27.40 -14.55 20.62
C ILE A 128 26.82 -14.24 21.99
N LEU A 129 25.58 -14.68 22.21
CA LEU A 129 24.85 -14.45 23.46
C LEU A 129 25.00 -15.62 24.43
N ASN A 130 24.63 -15.41 25.70
CA ASN A 130 24.55 -16.53 26.63
C ASN A 130 23.39 -17.46 26.25
N SER A 131 23.47 -18.71 26.68
CA SER A 131 22.38 -19.67 26.55
C SER A 131 21.84 -20.03 27.93
N PRO A 132 20.51 -20.03 28.15
CA PRO A 132 19.93 -20.55 29.38
C PRO A 132 20.27 -22.03 29.57
N VAL A 133 20.30 -22.48 30.80
CA VAL A 133 20.52 -23.86 31.21
C VAL A 133 19.17 -24.59 31.25
N PRO A 134 18.92 -25.57 30.36
CA PRO A 134 17.65 -26.29 30.33
C PRO A 134 17.26 -26.88 31.70
N GLY A 135 16.00 -26.67 32.07
CA GLY A 135 15.40 -27.16 33.31
C GLY A 135 15.68 -26.30 34.55
N VAL A 136 16.43 -25.20 34.43
CA VAL A 136 16.67 -24.26 35.53
C VAL A 136 15.67 -23.10 35.53
N PRO A 137 15.41 -22.40 34.42
CA PRO A 137 14.42 -21.32 34.37
C PRO A 137 12.99 -21.80 34.60
N TYR A 138 12.17 -20.94 35.19
CA TYR A 138 10.73 -21.11 35.28
C TYR A 138 10.01 -19.76 35.21
N LEU A 139 8.78 -19.79 34.69
CA LEU A 139 7.82 -18.71 34.75
C LEU A 139 6.92 -18.96 35.96
N SER A 140 6.76 -17.96 36.83
CA SER A 140 5.93 -18.04 38.03
C SER A 140 4.91 -16.91 38.07
N ILE A 141 3.62 -17.24 38.21
CA ILE A 141 2.55 -16.24 38.40
C ILE A 141 1.65 -16.62 39.58
N ALA A 142 1.45 -15.68 40.50
CA ALA A 142 0.54 -15.77 41.63
C ALA A 142 -0.85 -15.22 41.28
N THR A 143 -1.71 -16.08 40.73
CA THR A 143 -3.05 -15.69 40.22
C THR A 143 -4.03 -15.19 41.28
N ASP A 144 -3.75 -15.45 42.55
CA ASP A 144 -4.54 -15.00 43.70
C ASP A 144 -4.05 -13.67 44.29
N GLU A 145 -2.96 -13.10 43.77
CA GLU A 145 -2.43 -11.80 44.16
C GLU A 145 -2.72 -10.72 43.10
N GLY A 146 -3.15 -9.56 43.59
CA GLY A 146 -3.30 -8.35 42.76
C GLY A 146 -4.19 -8.56 41.55
N ASP A 147 -3.68 -8.13 40.39
CA ASP A 147 -4.40 -8.20 39.12
C ASP A 147 -3.91 -9.30 38.18
N PHE A 148 -3.09 -10.24 38.68
CA PHE A 148 -2.50 -11.32 37.88
C PHE A 148 -3.47 -12.48 37.55
N GLY A 149 -4.69 -12.46 38.07
CA GLY A 149 -5.71 -13.48 37.77
C GLY A 149 -7.14 -12.95 37.81
N PRO A 150 -8.10 -13.72 37.30
CA PRO A 150 -7.91 -15.03 36.66
C PRO A 150 -7.26 -14.91 35.27
N ILE A 151 -6.34 -15.83 34.96
CA ILE A 151 -5.68 -15.86 33.65
C ILE A 151 -6.62 -16.55 32.65
N SER A 152 -6.87 -15.89 31.51
CA SER A 152 -7.66 -16.42 30.40
C SER A 152 -7.35 -15.67 29.10
N THR A 153 -7.92 -16.14 27.98
CA THR A 153 -7.92 -15.45 26.68
C THR A 153 -9.06 -14.43 26.55
N ASP A 154 -9.90 -14.26 27.57
CA ASP A 154 -10.90 -13.17 27.62
C ASP A 154 -10.21 -11.85 27.98
N LEU A 155 -9.91 -11.07 26.95
CA LEU A 155 -9.20 -9.78 27.04
C LEU A 155 -10.04 -8.67 27.71
N GLN A 156 -11.30 -8.94 28.08
CA GLN A 156 -12.11 -8.02 28.89
C GLN A 156 -11.87 -8.20 30.39
N VAL A 157 -11.37 -9.36 30.83
CA VAL A 157 -11.09 -9.62 32.26
C VAL A 157 -9.97 -8.71 32.72
N LYS A 158 -10.28 -7.78 33.64
CA LYS A 158 -9.32 -6.78 34.16
C LYS A 158 -8.59 -6.02 33.05
N GLY A 159 -9.28 -5.74 31.95
CA GLY A 159 -8.70 -5.06 30.79
C GLY A 159 -7.68 -5.85 29.99
N GLY A 160 -7.50 -7.15 30.26
CA GLY A 160 -6.49 -8.00 29.62
C GLY A 160 -5.16 -8.09 30.38
N TYR A 161 -5.03 -7.39 31.52
CA TYR A 161 -3.80 -7.35 32.32
C TYR A 161 -3.24 -8.73 32.74
N PRO A 162 -4.07 -9.73 33.16
CA PRO A 162 -3.57 -11.07 33.44
C PRO A 162 -2.91 -11.73 32.21
N PHE A 163 -3.48 -11.54 31.02
CA PHE A 163 -2.95 -12.12 29.78
C PHE A 163 -1.69 -11.38 29.33
N SER A 164 -1.69 -10.04 29.35
CA SER A 164 -0.52 -9.21 29.01
C SER A 164 0.68 -9.54 29.90
N THR A 165 0.44 -9.81 31.19
CA THR A 165 1.48 -10.27 32.13
C THR A 165 2.09 -11.61 31.69
N VAL A 166 1.29 -12.58 31.24
CA VAL A 166 1.83 -13.84 30.70
C VAL A 166 2.71 -13.60 29.48
N VAL A 167 2.29 -12.72 28.56
CA VAL A 167 3.07 -12.37 27.37
C VAL A 167 4.38 -11.67 27.78
N HIS A 168 4.33 -10.79 28.79
CA HIS A 168 5.49 -10.06 29.33
C HIS A 168 6.54 -11.01 29.91
N GLU A 169 6.13 -11.92 30.79
CA GLU A 169 7.05 -12.88 31.42
C GLU A 169 7.63 -13.87 30.41
N LEU A 170 6.88 -14.24 29.38
CA LEU A 170 7.42 -15.01 28.26
C LEU A 170 8.43 -14.19 27.43
N GLY A 171 8.21 -12.88 27.30
CA GLY A 171 9.20 -11.98 26.70
C GLY A 171 10.53 -12.04 27.44
N HIS A 172 10.51 -12.01 28.78
CA HIS A 172 11.69 -12.25 29.60
C HIS A 172 12.35 -13.61 29.32
N GLY A 173 11.55 -14.66 29.22
CA GLY A 173 12.04 -16.00 28.88
C GLY A 173 12.65 -16.12 27.50
N LEU A 174 12.28 -15.24 26.58
CA LEU A 174 12.89 -15.13 25.26
C LEU A 174 14.17 -14.31 25.26
N GLY A 175 14.52 -13.64 26.36
CA GLY A 175 15.73 -12.82 26.48
C GLY A 175 15.47 -11.31 26.48
N LEU A 176 14.21 -10.89 26.46
CA LEU A 176 13.84 -9.48 26.56
C LEU A 176 13.98 -9.00 28.01
N GLY A 177 14.24 -7.72 28.21
CA GLY A 177 14.14 -7.11 29.53
C GLY A 177 13.25 -5.87 29.48
N HIS A 178 13.12 -5.16 30.60
CA HIS A 178 12.34 -3.93 30.68
C HIS A 178 12.87 -2.78 29.81
N SER A 179 12.00 -1.86 29.42
CA SER A 179 12.38 -0.70 28.60
C SER A 179 13.23 0.37 29.30
N GLY A 180 13.42 0.21 30.61
CA GLY A 180 14.29 1.05 31.42
C GLY A 180 14.85 0.30 32.64
N PRO A 181 15.72 0.94 33.43
CA PRO A 181 16.44 0.32 34.54
C PRO A 181 15.58 0.31 35.82
N TYR A 182 14.50 -0.46 35.77
CA TYR A 182 13.55 -0.65 36.87
C TYR A 182 13.11 -2.11 36.93
N ASN A 183 12.61 -2.53 38.09
CA ASN A 183 12.14 -3.89 38.32
C ASN A 183 11.09 -3.92 39.43
N GLY A 184 9.97 -4.59 39.22
CA GLY A 184 8.80 -4.61 40.11
C GLY A 184 8.01 -3.29 40.20
N ASN A 185 8.68 -2.13 40.10
CA ASN A 185 8.06 -0.81 40.05
C ASN A 185 8.98 0.20 39.35
N ALA A 186 8.42 1.28 38.79
CA ALA A 186 9.16 2.37 38.16
C ALA A 186 8.64 3.74 38.62
N ASP A 187 9.53 4.69 38.87
CA ASP A 187 9.20 6.12 38.94
C ASP A 187 9.31 6.77 37.54
N PRO A 188 8.18 7.09 36.88
CA PRO A 188 8.21 7.67 35.54
C PRO A 188 8.97 8.99 35.45
N ALA A 189 9.05 9.75 36.54
CA ALA A 189 9.66 11.07 36.53
C ALA A 189 11.20 11.02 36.50
N THR A 190 11.81 9.92 36.93
CA THR A 190 13.26 9.83 37.11
C THR A 190 13.90 8.61 36.45
N GLN A 191 13.11 7.58 36.11
CA GLN A 191 13.63 6.31 35.57
C GLN A 191 13.21 6.03 34.13
N GLN A 192 12.39 6.89 33.51
CA GLN A 192 12.08 6.77 32.09
C GLN A 192 13.33 7.08 31.25
N PHE A 193 13.73 6.17 30.35
CA PHE A 193 14.94 6.34 29.53
C PHE A 193 14.77 7.39 28.43
N GLY A 194 13.63 7.38 27.74
CA GLY A 194 13.35 8.23 26.59
C GLY A 194 11.86 8.18 26.22
N PRO A 195 11.43 8.89 25.16
CA PRO A 195 10.03 8.97 24.77
C PRO A 195 9.42 7.64 24.27
N TYR A 196 10.26 6.63 24.04
CA TYR A 196 9.85 5.28 23.63
C TYR A 196 9.84 4.27 24.78
N ASP A 197 10.35 4.63 25.96
CA ASP A 197 10.17 3.83 27.19
C ASP A 197 8.79 4.13 27.77
N VAL A 198 7.79 3.55 27.13
CA VAL A 198 6.38 3.63 27.50
C VAL A 198 5.63 2.44 26.90
N ASN A 199 4.60 1.95 27.59
CA ASN A 199 3.84 0.77 27.20
C ASN A 199 3.14 0.85 25.84
N LEU A 200 3.06 2.05 25.25
CA LEU A 200 2.61 2.25 23.87
C LEU A 200 3.57 1.63 22.83
N TRP A 201 4.87 1.61 23.13
CA TRP A 201 5.92 1.13 22.22
C TRP A 201 6.47 -0.25 22.59
N SER A 202 6.36 -0.63 23.86
CA SER A 202 6.93 -1.88 24.41
C SER A 202 6.09 -2.41 25.57
N LEU A 203 5.57 -3.63 25.45
CA LEU A 203 4.97 -4.42 26.53
C LEU A 203 5.91 -4.53 27.74
N MET A 204 7.21 -4.46 27.51
CA MET A 204 8.21 -4.59 28.57
C MET A 204 8.36 -3.31 29.42
N SER A 205 7.68 -2.21 29.07
CA SER A 205 7.76 -0.96 29.83
C SER A 205 6.76 -0.93 31.00
N TYR A 206 7.23 -0.51 32.18
CA TYR A 206 6.37 -0.21 33.33
C TYR A 206 5.82 1.22 33.30
N ILE A 207 6.31 2.05 32.38
CA ILE A 207 5.84 3.41 32.22
C ILE A 207 4.56 3.39 31.38
N ASN A 208 3.44 3.71 32.01
CA ASN A 208 2.16 3.78 31.32
C ASN A 208 2.03 5.10 30.51
N TYR A 209 1.43 5.05 29.32
CA TYR A 209 1.16 6.25 28.50
C TYR A 209 0.36 7.34 29.24
N ARG A 210 -0.41 6.96 30.27
CA ARG A 210 -1.21 7.87 31.12
C ARG A 210 -0.40 8.58 32.21
N SER A 211 0.86 8.21 32.41
CA SER A 211 1.74 8.81 33.43
C SER A 211 2.17 10.21 33.00
N THR A 212 1.33 11.22 33.25
CA THR A 212 1.60 12.61 32.86
C THR A 212 2.79 13.24 33.59
N ASN A 213 3.31 12.58 34.63
CA ASN A 213 4.53 12.97 35.35
C ASN A 213 5.80 12.34 34.75
N ALA A 214 5.70 11.55 33.68
CA ALA A 214 6.85 10.91 33.06
C ALA A 214 7.83 11.94 32.48
N ALA A 215 9.13 11.68 32.60
CA ALA A 215 10.19 12.63 32.24
C ALA A 215 10.11 13.12 30.78
N TYR A 216 9.64 12.27 29.86
CA TYR A 216 9.54 12.52 28.44
C TYR A 216 8.10 12.66 27.93
N TYR A 217 7.09 12.80 28.80
CA TYR A 217 5.68 12.89 28.40
C TYR A 217 5.42 13.96 27.33
N GLY A 218 6.05 15.14 27.46
CA GLY A 218 5.94 16.23 26.49
C GLY A 218 6.66 16.00 25.15
N SER A 219 7.42 14.92 25.03
CA SER A 219 8.22 14.56 23.86
C SER A 219 7.72 13.27 23.18
N TYR A 220 6.59 12.71 23.60
CA TYR A 220 6.01 11.55 22.94
C TYR A 220 5.61 11.89 21.51
N THR A 221 6.01 11.02 20.58
CA THR A 221 5.70 11.16 19.15
C THR A 221 4.24 10.83 18.84
N VAL A 222 3.60 10.05 19.71
CA VAL A 222 2.18 9.73 19.66
C VAL A 222 1.54 10.28 20.92
N THR A 223 0.56 11.16 20.74
CA THR A 223 -0.13 11.86 21.83
C THR A 223 -1.63 11.60 21.78
N GLY A 224 -2.33 11.85 22.88
CA GLY A 224 -3.78 11.68 22.96
C GLY A 224 -4.24 10.21 22.95
N THR A 225 -3.35 9.25 23.22
CA THR A 225 -3.70 7.84 23.38
C THR A 225 -4.76 7.68 24.47
N ASP A 226 -5.77 6.87 24.19
CA ASP A 226 -6.83 6.52 25.13
C ASP A 226 -7.41 5.15 24.75
N TRP A 227 -7.05 4.12 25.53
CA TRP A 227 -7.58 2.78 25.35
C TRP A 227 -8.86 2.54 26.14
N GLY A 228 -9.39 3.55 26.84
CA GLY A 228 -10.63 3.46 27.58
C GLY A 228 -10.61 2.43 28.72
N GLN A 229 -11.81 2.06 29.16
CA GLN A 229 -12.01 1.13 30.27
C GLN A 229 -12.95 0.00 29.85
N THR A 230 -12.78 -1.14 30.51
CA THR A 230 -13.74 -2.24 30.47
C THR A 230 -15.00 -1.92 31.27
N PRO A 231 -16.10 -2.66 31.08
CA PRO A 231 -17.32 -2.47 31.86
C PRO A 231 -17.15 -2.61 33.37
N ASP A 232 -16.12 -3.33 33.84
CA ASP A 232 -15.82 -3.48 35.27
C ASP A 232 -15.02 -2.31 35.86
N GLY A 233 -14.64 -1.32 35.04
CA GLY A 233 -13.88 -0.13 35.43
C GLY A 233 -12.36 -0.29 35.33
N SER A 234 -11.85 -1.46 34.91
CA SER A 234 -10.43 -1.68 34.67
C SER A 234 -9.99 -0.97 33.39
N ASN A 235 -8.83 -0.33 33.43
CA ASN A 235 -8.23 0.24 32.21
C ASN A 235 -7.88 -0.90 31.26
N ARG A 236 -8.11 -0.70 29.96
CA ARG A 236 -7.66 -1.68 28.96
C ARG A 236 -6.14 -1.71 28.91
N ASP A 237 -5.62 -2.90 28.71
CA ASP A 237 -4.20 -3.16 28.55
C ASP A 237 -3.93 -3.74 27.17
N LEU A 238 -2.65 -3.75 26.83
CA LEU A 238 -2.14 -4.21 25.56
C LEU A 238 -2.23 -5.75 25.45
N GLN A 239 -2.47 -6.23 24.23
CA GLN A 239 -2.90 -7.62 23.98
C GLN A 239 -1.89 -8.42 23.14
N THR A 240 -0.83 -7.75 22.66
CA THR A 240 0.25 -8.35 21.88
C THR A 240 1.60 -7.74 22.27
N PRO A 241 2.73 -8.38 21.90
CA PRO A 241 3.99 -7.65 21.77
C PRO A 241 3.78 -6.38 20.94
N MET A 242 4.41 -5.29 21.37
CA MET A 242 4.33 -3.99 20.73
C MET A 242 5.47 -3.81 19.70
N ILE A 243 5.46 -2.70 18.97
CA ILE A 243 6.43 -2.40 17.88
C ILE A 243 7.87 -2.72 18.27
N LEU A 244 8.35 -2.27 19.44
CA LEU A 244 9.74 -2.48 19.85
C LEU A 244 9.99 -3.91 20.34
N ASP A 245 8.99 -4.57 20.90
CA ASP A 245 9.11 -5.97 21.32
C ASP A 245 9.30 -6.88 20.12
N ILE A 246 8.53 -6.65 19.05
CA ILE A 246 8.61 -7.39 17.78
C ILE A 246 9.97 -7.16 17.13
N ALA A 247 10.37 -5.90 16.98
CA ALA A 247 11.67 -5.53 16.41
C ALA A 247 12.84 -6.09 17.23
N ALA A 248 12.69 -6.18 18.55
CA ALA A 248 13.68 -6.78 19.43
C ALA A 248 13.69 -8.30 19.21
N VAL A 249 12.61 -9.02 19.44
CA VAL A 249 12.62 -10.49 19.40
C VAL A 249 13.07 -11.05 18.03
N GLN A 250 12.76 -10.35 16.92
CA GLN A 250 13.24 -10.70 15.59
C GLN A 250 14.75 -10.54 15.42
N ARG A 251 15.41 -9.66 16.19
CA ARG A 251 16.88 -9.61 16.23
C ARG A 251 17.47 -10.81 16.98
N LEU A 252 16.80 -11.37 17.99
CA LEU A 252 17.28 -12.61 18.64
C LEU A 252 17.11 -13.79 17.72
N TYR A 253 15.91 -13.96 17.16
CA TYR A 253 15.52 -15.24 16.58
C TYR A 253 15.33 -15.19 15.06
N GLY A 254 15.27 -14.01 14.46
CA GLY A 254 14.82 -13.80 13.08
C GLY A 254 13.31 -13.66 13.00
N ALA A 255 12.82 -13.08 11.90
CA ALA A 255 11.40 -13.14 11.53
C ALA A 255 10.98 -14.60 11.30
N PRO A 256 9.74 -14.98 11.65
CA PRO A 256 9.26 -16.34 11.47
C PRO A 256 9.17 -16.67 9.98
N VAL A 257 9.55 -17.91 9.65
CA VAL A 257 9.56 -18.44 8.27
C VAL A 257 8.39 -19.37 8.00
N ASP A 258 7.62 -19.68 9.04
CA ASP A 258 6.40 -20.47 9.02
C ASP A 258 5.40 -19.91 10.07
N GLY A 259 4.19 -20.46 10.07
CA GLY A 259 3.13 -20.02 10.98
C GLY A 259 2.18 -18.99 10.39
N PRO A 260 1.15 -18.60 11.16
CA PRO A 260 -0.03 -17.93 10.63
C PRO A 260 0.24 -16.52 10.09
N LEU A 261 1.29 -15.82 10.52
CA LEU A 261 1.55 -14.44 10.09
C LEU A 261 2.83 -14.31 9.24
N SER A 262 3.36 -15.42 8.70
CA SER A 262 4.68 -15.43 8.04
C SER A 262 4.64 -15.15 6.53
N SER A 263 3.47 -15.26 5.89
CA SER A 263 3.37 -15.37 4.43
C SER A 263 2.45 -14.35 3.74
N GLY A 264 1.78 -13.46 4.49
CA GLY A 264 0.78 -12.57 3.91
C GLY A 264 -0.60 -13.20 3.75
N GLY A 265 -1.49 -12.44 3.12
CA GLY A 265 -2.88 -12.83 2.85
C GLY A 265 -3.80 -12.78 4.07
N GLN A 266 -3.40 -12.11 5.15
CA GLN A 266 -4.16 -12.12 6.39
C GLN A 266 -5.16 -10.98 6.50
N VAL A 267 -6.32 -11.31 7.03
CA VAL A 267 -7.36 -10.35 7.39
C VAL A 267 -7.31 -10.14 8.90
N PHE A 268 -6.86 -8.96 9.31
CA PHE A 268 -6.89 -8.49 10.68
C PHE A 268 -8.19 -7.71 10.91
N GLY A 269 -8.99 -8.16 11.87
CA GLY A 269 -10.21 -7.48 12.28
C GLY A 269 -11.49 -8.27 11.99
N PHE A 270 -12.52 -7.61 11.45
CA PHE A 270 -13.72 -8.33 11.01
C PHE A 270 -13.38 -9.26 9.85
N ASN A 271 -14.17 -10.33 9.69
CA ASN A 271 -13.92 -11.35 8.65
C ASN A 271 -12.54 -11.99 8.70
N SER A 272 -11.88 -11.99 9.87
CA SER A 272 -10.53 -12.54 10.02
C SER A 272 -10.46 -14.01 9.62
N ASN A 273 -9.42 -14.34 8.86
CA ASN A 273 -9.03 -15.70 8.48
C ASN A 273 -7.93 -16.29 9.39
N ILE A 274 -7.56 -15.57 10.46
CA ILE A 274 -6.57 -16.02 11.43
C ILE A 274 -7.26 -17.02 12.38
N GLU A 275 -6.70 -18.22 12.42
CA GLU A 275 -7.26 -19.37 13.14
C GLU A 275 -6.39 -19.81 14.32
N GLY A 276 -6.90 -20.80 15.07
CA GLY A 276 -6.18 -21.38 16.19
C GLY A 276 -6.06 -20.42 17.38
N PRO A 277 -4.99 -20.50 18.19
CA PRO A 277 -4.87 -19.74 19.44
C PRO A 277 -4.96 -18.22 19.26
N LEU A 278 -4.55 -17.69 18.09
CA LEU A 278 -4.52 -16.25 17.83
C LEU A 278 -5.87 -15.66 17.44
N LYS A 279 -6.86 -16.51 17.11
CA LYS A 279 -8.16 -16.08 16.62
C LYS A 279 -8.83 -15.06 17.56
N ALA A 280 -8.81 -15.31 18.86
CA ALA A 280 -9.46 -14.45 19.85
C ALA A 280 -8.82 -13.06 19.98
N ILE A 281 -7.60 -12.86 19.46
CA ILE A 281 -6.87 -11.59 19.50
C ILE A 281 -7.19 -10.76 18.24
N PHE A 282 -7.15 -11.38 17.06
CA PHE A 282 -7.21 -10.67 15.77
C PHE A 282 -8.58 -10.66 15.10
N ASP A 283 -9.55 -11.46 15.54
CA ASP A 283 -10.93 -11.44 15.05
C ASP A 283 -11.76 -10.41 15.84
N PHE A 284 -12.13 -9.28 15.22
CA PHE A 284 -12.86 -8.20 15.91
C PHE A 284 -14.35 -8.50 16.13
N SER A 285 -14.87 -9.61 15.60
CA SER A 285 -16.16 -10.13 16.05
C SER A 285 -16.09 -10.76 17.45
N ILE A 286 -14.87 -11.07 17.91
CA ILE A 286 -14.56 -11.59 19.25
C ILE A 286 -13.90 -10.49 20.08
N ASN A 287 -12.78 -9.93 19.61
CA ASN A 287 -12.06 -8.84 20.26
C ASN A 287 -12.63 -7.48 19.84
N THR A 288 -13.71 -7.07 20.49
CA THR A 288 -14.43 -5.84 20.12
C THR A 288 -13.73 -4.55 20.55
N THR A 289 -12.62 -4.64 21.27
CA THR A 289 -11.83 -3.48 21.74
C THR A 289 -10.33 -3.82 21.66
N PRO A 290 -9.79 -3.95 20.45
CA PRO A 290 -8.42 -4.40 20.25
C PRO A 290 -7.42 -3.34 20.69
N VAL A 291 -6.38 -3.76 21.40
CA VAL A 291 -5.21 -2.93 21.77
C VAL A 291 -3.96 -3.73 21.43
N LEU A 292 -3.48 -3.61 20.19
CA LEU A 292 -2.51 -4.55 19.63
C LEU A 292 -1.57 -3.91 18.59
N THR A 293 -0.51 -4.64 18.27
CA THR A 293 0.35 -4.38 17.11
C THR A 293 0.15 -5.50 16.08
N ILE A 294 -0.07 -5.10 14.83
CA ILE A 294 -0.13 -6.01 13.69
C ILE A 294 1.29 -6.22 13.16
N TRP A 295 1.67 -7.47 12.98
CA TRP A 295 2.83 -7.88 12.21
C TRP A 295 2.43 -8.99 11.25
N ASP A 296 2.92 -8.92 10.02
CA ASP A 296 2.87 -10.01 9.04
C ASP A 296 4.09 -9.92 8.13
N GLY A 297 4.68 -11.07 7.80
CA GLY A 297 5.91 -11.19 7.02
C GLY A 297 5.74 -11.18 5.50
N GLY A 298 4.50 -11.13 5.00
CA GLY A 298 4.19 -11.11 3.56
C GLY A 298 3.27 -9.95 3.14
N THR A 299 2.65 -10.12 1.98
CA THR A 299 1.81 -9.12 1.30
C THR A 299 0.37 -9.60 1.13
N GLY A 300 -0.52 -8.72 0.70
CA GLY A 300 -1.94 -9.00 0.50
C GLY A 300 -2.72 -9.02 1.82
N ASN A 301 -2.30 -8.23 2.80
CA ASN A 301 -2.94 -8.15 4.11
C ASN A 301 -4.03 -7.07 4.13
N VAL A 302 -5.01 -7.28 5.00
CA VAL A 302 -6.21 -6.45 5.15
C VAL A 302 -6.36 -6.02 6.61
N LEU A 303 -6.60 -4.73 6.83
CA LEU A 303 -7.17 -4.22 8.08
C LEU A 303 -8.66 -3.94 7.88
N ASP A 304 -9.49 -4.83 8.42
CA ASP A 304 -10.94 -4.78 8.30
C ASP A 304 -11.58 -4.31 9.60
N VAL A 305 -12.10 -3.09 9.61
CA VAL A 305 -12.82 -2.51 10.75
C VAL A 305 -14.32 -2.34 10.47
N SER A 306 -14.85 -3.06 9.49
CA SER A 306 -16.18 -2.84 8.89
C SER A 306 -17.35 -2.99 9.84
N GLY A 307 -17.19 -3.70 10.95
CA GLY A 307 -18.24 -3.90 11.95
C GLY A 307 -18.32 -2.82 13.02
N PHE A 308 -17.39 -1.85 13.05
CA PHE A 308 -17.45 -0.75 14.00
C PHE A 308 -18.34 0.39 13.51
N THR A 309 -19.01 1.06 14.46
CA THR A 309 -19.90 2.20 14.18
C THR A 309 -19.33 3.54 14.64
N ALA A 310 -18.19 3.53 15.31
CA ALA A 310 -17.49 4.73 15.73
C ALA A 310 -16.51 5.15 14.62
N ASP A 311 -16.33 6.46 14.46
CA ASP A 311 -15.33 7.03 13.56
C ASP A 311 -13.96 6.36 13.77
N ALA A 312 -13.38 5.86 12.68
CA ALA A 312 -12.07 5.25 12.65
C ALA A 312 -11.04 6.21 12.03
N PHE A 313 -9.84 6.20 12.58
CA PHE A 313 -8.67 6.77 11.94
C PHE A 313 -7.72 5.62 11.58
N ILE A 314 -7.56 5.35 10.29
CA ILE A 314 -6.77 4.25 9.75
C ILE A 314 -5.58 4.81 9.00
N ARG A 315 -4.38 4.38 9.37
CA ARG A 315 -3.15 4.65 8.64
C ARG A 315 -2.39 3.35 8.41
N LEU A 316 -2.14 3.04 7.14
CA LEU A 316 -1.49 1.78 6.74
C LEU A 316 0.05 1.84 6.77
N THR A 317 0.64 3.02 7.01
CA THR A 317 2.09 3.18 7.06
C THR A 317 2.74 2.36 8.20
N PRO A 318 3.79 1.57 7.94
CA PRO A 318 4.52 0.85 8.98
C PRO A 318 5.09 1.74 10.08
N GLY A 319 4.99 1.28 11.33
CA GLY A 319 5.38 2.03 12.52
C GLY A 319 4.41 3.15 12.90
N SER A 320 3.20 3.16 12.35
CA SER A 320 2.16 4.13 12.69
C SER A 320 1.06 3.52 13.57
N PHE A 321 0.20 4.39 14.08
CA PHE A 321 -0.94 4.03 14.92
C PHE A 321 -2.25 4.46 14.26
N SER A 322 -3.24 3.60 14.40
CA SER A 322 -4.64 3.78 14.03
C SER A 322 -5.51 3.82 15.29
N SER A 323 -6.66 4.47 15.19
CA SER A 323 -7.66 4.64 16.25
C SER A 323 -8.98 4.03 15.77
N VAL A 324 -9.45 2.98 16.44
CA VAL A 324 -10.64 2.22 16.00
C VAL A 324 -11.50 1.86 17.22
N ALA A 325 -12.74 1.44 16.99
CA ALA A 325 -13.67 1.02 18.05
C ALA A 325 -13.95 2.11 19.12
N GLY A 326 -13.79 3.39 18.77
CA GLY A 326 -13.93 4.51 19.70
C GLY A 326 -12.75 4.68 20.68
N LEU A 327 -11.63 3.97 20.43
CA LEU A 327 -10.38 4.11 21.16
C LEU A 327 -9.39 4.97 20.36
N ALA A 328 -8.31 5.43 20.99
CA ALA A 328 -7.27 6.23 20.36
C ALA A 328 -5.89 5.55 20.43
N ASN A 329 -5.22 5.47 19.28
CA ASN A 329 -3.89 4.87 19.08
C ASN A 329 -3.81 3.42 19.62
N ASN A 330 -4.81 2.60 19.30
CA ASN A 330 -4.96 1.25 19.83
C ASN A 330 -4.55 0.15 18.84
N ILE A 331 -4.40 0.45 17.55
CA ILE A 331 -3.84 -0.48 16.56
C ILE A 331 -2.53 0.08 16.04
N ALA A 332 -1.42 -0.61 16.30
CA ALA A 332 -0.13 -0.28 15.74
C ALA A 332 0.21 -1.21 14.58
N ILE A 333 1.07 -0.77 13.65
CA ILE A 333 1.65 -1.62 12.60
C ILE A 333 3.15 -1.72 12.85
N ALA A 334 3.67 -2.93 12.96
CA ALA A 334 5.11 -3.18 13.13
C ALA A 334 5.92 -2.72 11.89
N PRO A 335 7.25 -2.52 12.02
CA PRO A 335 8.10 -2.24 10.87
C PRO A 335 8.01 -3.37 9.83
N ASP A 336 8.21 -3.02 8.56
CA ASP A 336 8.23 -3.93 7.40
C ASP A 336 6.93 -4.74 7.15
N THR A 337 5.88 -4.53 7.97
CA THR A 337 4.57 -5.14 7.76
C THR A 337 3.82 -4.41 6.67
N VAL A 338 3.42 -5.13 5.62
CA VAL A 338 2.69 -4.55 4.50
C VAL A 338 1.19 -4.82 4.69
N ILE A 339 0.38 -3.76 4.70
CA ILE A 339 -1.08 -3.84 4.65
C ILE A 339 -1.54 -3.03 3.43
N GLU A 340 -2.14 -3.69 2.46
CA GLU A 340 -2.56 -3.08 1.20
C GLU A 340 -4.04 -2.69 1.21
N THR A 341 -4.86 -3.34 2.05
CA THR A 341 -6.30 -3.09 2.08
C THR A 341 -6.75 -2.53 3.42
N ALA A 342 -7.51 -1.43 3.38
CA ALA A 342 -8.24 -0.89 4.53
C ALA A 342 -9.74 -0.88 4.24
N ILE A 343 -10.53 -1.38 5.19
CA ILE A 343 -11.99 -1.35 5.11
C ILE A 343 -12.50 -0.61 6.35
N GLY A 344 -13.04 0.61 6.13
CA GLY A 344 -13.70 1.45 7.13
C GLY A 344 -15.00 0.85 7.66
N GLY A 345 -15.53 1.45 8.72
CA GLY A 345 -16.75 1.06 9.41
C GLY A 345 -18.00 1.79 8.91
N PHE A 346 -18.92 2.06 9.83
CA PHE A 346 -20.13 2.88 9.58
C PHE A 346 -20.00 4.31 10.11
N GLY A 347 -18.80 4.70 10.57
CA GLY A 347 -18.48 6.01 11.11
C GLY A 347 -18.16 7.02 10.02
N ASN A 348 -17.69 8.21 10.41
CA ASN A 348 -17.03 9.12 9.46
C ASN A 348 -15.53 8.91 9.60
N ASP A 349 -14.99 8.08 8.72
CA ASP A 349 -13.66 7.54 8.87
C ASP A 349 -12.60 8.39 8.16
N VAL A 350 -11.36 8.26 8.60
CA VAL A 350 -10.19 8.79 7.91
C VAL A 350 -9.30 7.63 7.53
N ILE A 351 -9.07 7.41 6.24
CA ILE A 351 -8.26 6.30 5.72
C ILE A 351 -7.08 6.87 4.95
N ILE A 352 -5.86 6.49 5.36
CA ILE A 352 -4.62 6.90 4.71
C ILE A 352 -3.85 5.66 4.26
N GLY A 353 -3.65 5.56 2.96
CA GLY A 353 -2.85 4.53 2.30
C GLY A 353 -1.34 4.62 2.59
N THR A 354 -0.58 3.91 1.77
CA THR A 354 0.89 3.92 1.73
C THR A 354 1.36 4.37 0.34
N GLU A 355 2.65 4.23 0.06
CA GLU A 355 3.22 4.45 -1.28
C GLU A 355 3.07 3.25 -2.23
N LEU A 356 2.41 2.19 -1.74
CA LEU A 356 2.09 0.98 -2.49
C LEU A 356 0.67 1.08 -3.05
N ASN A 357 0.33 0.22 -4.01
CA ASN A 357 -1.03 0.10 -4.52
C ASN A 357 -1.97 -0.35 -3.40
N ASN A 358 -2.97 0.46 -3.05
CA ASN A 358 -3.90 0.13 -1.99
C ASN A 358 -5.33 -0.12 -2.48
N VAL A 359 -6.10 -0.84 -1.66
CA VAL A 359 -7.55 -0.97 -1.77
C VAL A 359 -8.15 -0.28 -0.55
N LEU A 360 -8.81 0.87 -0.75
CA LEU A 360 -9.33 1.71 0.33
C LEU A 360 -10.85 1.81 0.22
N ILE A 361 -11.57 1.31 1.22
CA ILE A 361 -13.04 1.25 1.22
C ILE A 361 -13.55 2.03 2.43
N GLY A 362 -14.27 3.13 2.21
CA GLY A 362 -14.88 3.94 3.29
C GLY A 362 -16.06 3.24 3.96
N ASN A 363 -16.89 2.56 3.16
CA ASN A 363 -18.22 2.04 3.52
C ASN A 363 -19.23 3.17 3.72
N ALA A 364 -20.02 3.15 4.79
CA ALA A 364 -21.07 4.15 4.99
C ALA A 364 -20.53 5.22 5.92
N GLY A 365 -20.71 6.49 5.59
CA GLY A 365 -20.04 7.52 6.37
C GLY A 365 -19.98 8.86 5.69
N ARG A 366 -19.07 9.70 6.16
CA ARG A 366 -18.56 10.86 5.41
C ARG A 366 -17.06 10.78 5.53
N ASP A 367 -16.48 9.94 4.70
CA ASP A 367 -15.15 9.43 4.89
C ASP A 367 -14.13 10.34 4.21
N HIS A 368 -12.94 10.42 4.79
CA HIS A 368 -11.80 11.13 4.21
C HIS A 368 -10.77 10.09 3.80
N ILE A 369 -10.66 9.85 2.49
CA ILE A 369 -9.81 8.79 1.96
C ILE A 369 -8.65 9.42 1.18
N TYR A 370 -7.44 9.08 1.60
CA TYR A 370 -6.19 9.56 1.00
C TYR A 370 -5.45 8.37 0.40
N GLY A 371 -5.48 8.26 -0.93
CA GLY A 371 -4.76 7.20 -1.67
C GLY A 371 -3.25 7.27 -1.48
N VAL A 372 -2.69 8.48 -1.42
CA VAL A 372 -1.23 8.71 -1.49
C VAL A 372 -0.69 8.20 -2.84
N VAL A 373 0.63 8.14 -3.03
CA VAL A 373 1.22 7.67 -4.28
C VAL A 373 1.01 6.17 -4.44
N GLY A 374 0.75 5.71 -5.67
CA GLY A 374 0.41 4.31 -5.92
C GLY A 374 -0.69 4.22 -6.96
N SER A 375 -0.97 3.00 -7.44
CA SER A 375 -2.13 2.72 -8.28
C SER A 375 -3.24 2.16 -7.39
N ASP A 376 -4.04 3.05 -6.81
CA ASP A 376 -5.02 2.68 -5.79
C ASP A 376 -6.38 2.35 -6.39
N TRP A 377 -7.11 1.47 -5.72
CA TRP A 377 -8.53 1.27 -5.91
C TRP A 377 -9.26 1.83 -4.69
N ILE A 378 -10.10 2.83 -4.89
CA ILE A 378 -10.78 3.57 -3.82
C ILE A 378 -12.30 3.44 -4.02
N SER A 379 -13.05 3.23 -2.95
CA SER A 379 -14.50 3.39 -2.91
C SER A 379 -14.85 4.20 -1.67
N GLY A 380 -15.54 5.34 -1.86
CA GLY A 380 -16.10 6.12 -0.76
C GLY A 380 -17.22 5.32 -0.10
N GLY A 381 -18.13 4.80 -0.92
CA GLY A 381 -19.35 4.13 -0.49
C GLY A 381 -20.48 5.13 -0.21
N PRO A 382 -21.56 4.74 0.49
CA PRO A 382 -22.66 5.64 0.76
C PRO A 382 -22.24 6.76 1.71
N GLY A 383 -22.18 7.99 1.21
CA GLY A 383 -21.70 9.08 2.03
C GLY A 383 -21.67 10.39 1.28
N GLY A 384 -21.07 11.40 1.89
CA GLY A 384 -20.63 12.58 1.18
C GLY A 384 -19.15 12.70 1.46
N ASP A 385 -18.37 11.99 0.68
CA ASP A 385 -17.01 11.60 1.00
C ASP A 385 -15.99 12.58 0.41
N PHE A 386 -14.82 12.63 1.01
CA PHE A 386 -13.70 13.43 0.56
C PHE A 386 -12.56 12.52 0.13
N ILE A 387 -12.40 12.36 -1.18
CA ILE A 387 -11.39 11.49 -1.76
C ILE A 387 -10.25 12.31 -2.33
N VAL A 388 -9.02 11.95 -1.96
CA VAL A 388 -7.80 12.54 -2.51
C VAL A 388 -6.97 11.44 -3.14
N PHE A 389 -6.89 11.45 -4.47
CA PHE A 389 -5.87 10.66 -5.16
C PHE A 389 -4.49 11.21 -4.83
N GLY A 390 -3.49 10.35 -4.68
CA GLY A 390 -2.12 10.84 -4.81
C GLY A 390 -1.71 10.96 -6.26
N THR A 391 -0.58 11.63 -6.46
CA THR A 391 -0.01 11.89 -7.78
C THR A 391 1.07 10.84 -8.06
N SER A 392 0.92 10.04 -9.12
CA SER A 392 2.03 9.25 -9.66
C SER A 392 2.89 10.13 -10.58
N GLU A 393 4.19 10.25 -10.31
CA GLU A 393 5.14 10.93 -11.23
C GLU A 393 5.57 10.04 -12.42
N ASN A 394 4.99 8.84 -12.59
CA ASN A 394 5.39 7.91 -13.63
C ASN A 394 4.42 7.92 -14.84
N PRO A 395 4.79 8.55 -15.97
CA PRO A 395 3.99 8.54 -17.20
C PRO A 395 4.03 7.21 -17.98
N PHE A 396 4.72 6.17 -17.48
CA PHE A 396 5.01 4.93 -18.25
C PHE A 396 4.49 3.62 -17.62
N GLY A 397 3.53 3.67 -16.70
CA GLY A 397 2.93 2.48 -16.09
C GLY A 397 1.39 2.51 -16.16
N SER A 398 0.77 1.36 -16.43
CA SER A 398 -0.67 1.19 -16.25
C SER A 398 -1.01 1.26 -14.76
N GLY A 399 -1.41 2.44 -14.30
CA GLY A 399 -2.13 2.58 -13.06
C GLY A 399 -2.08 4.00 -12.49
N GLY A 400 -2.95 4.87 -13.00
CA GLY A 400 -3.49 5.90 -12.11
C GLY A 400 -4.51 5.26 -11.17
N SER A 401 -4.75 5.92 -10.04
CA SER A 401 -5.74 5.44 -9.07
C SER A 401 -7.15 5.57 -9.63
N MET A 402 -8.03 4.66 -9.21
CA MET A 402 -9.42 4.61 -9.59
C MET A 402 -10.31 4.83 -8.37
N LEU A 403 -11.20 5.81 -8.43
CA LEU A 403 -12.37 5.88 -7.55
C LEU A 403 -13.49 5.08 -8.20
N ALA A 404 -13.99 4.04 -7.55
CA ALA A 404 -14.90 3.07 -8.12
C ALA A 404 -16.20 3.01 -7.30
N ASP A 405 -17.17 3.83 -7.67
CA ASP A 405 -18.45 3.96 -6.95
C ASP A 405 -19.63 4.01 -7.91
N THR A 406 -20.84 3.72 -7.41
CA THR A 406 -22.06 3.92 -8.19
C THR A 406 -22.40 5.42 -8.28
N LEU A 407 -23.27 5.83 -9.21
CA LEU A 407 -23.78 7.21 -9.21
C LEU A 407 -24.45 7.61 -7.87
N ALA A 408 -25.06 6.65 -7.18
CA ALA A 408 -25.74 6.94 -5.92
C ALA A 408 -24.72 7.20 -4.80
N ASP A 409 -23.62 6.45 -4.79
CA ASP A 409 -22.56 6.56 -3.79
C ASP A 409 -21.68 7.79 -4.04
N LEU A 410 -21.48 8.18 -5.31
CA LEU A 410 -20.83 9.45 -5.65
C LEU A 410 -21.63 10.69 -5.23
N ASP A 411 -22.92 10.59 -4.90
CA ASP A 411 -23.75 11.78 -4.65
C ASP A 411 -23.34 12.53 -3.37
N GLY A 412 -22.81 13.74 -3.54
CA GLY A 412 -22.31 14.58 -2.45
C GLY A 412 -20.80 14.53 -2.26
N ASP A 413 -20.10 13.67 -2.99
CA ASP A 413 -18.65 13.50 -2.87
C ASP A 413 -17.87 14.71 -3.35
N SER A 414 -16.64 14.81 -2.85
CA SER A 414 -15.63 15.76 -3.29
C SER A 414 -14.31 15.04 -3.55
N VAL A 415 -13.94 14.98 -4.82
CA VAL A 415 -12.71 14.34 -5.29
C VAL A 415 -11.64 15.39 -5.58
N ALA A 416 -10.41 15.17 -5.14
CA ALA A 416 -9.24 15.99 -5.47
C ALA A 416 -8.13 15.14 -6.08
N GLY A 417 -7.26 15.79 -6.86
CA GLY A 417 -6.12 15.10 -7.50
C GLY A 417 -6.51 14.27 -8.73
N LEU A 418 -7.66 14.55 -9.35
CA LEU A 418 -8.03 13.97 -10.64
C LEU A 418 -7.16 14.59 -11.75
N GLY A 419 -5.92 14.10 -11.87
CA GLY A 419 -4.96 14.46 -12.91
C GLY A 419 -4.87 13.39 -14.00
N LEU A 420 -3.80 13.47 -14.81
CA LEU A 420 -3.46 12.49 -15.83
C LEU A 420 -3.46 11.07 -15.22
N HIS A 421 -4.10 10.11 -15.89
CA HIS A 421 -4.23 8.68 -15.52
C HIS A 421 -5.19 8.33 -14.37
N ASN A 422 -5.58 9.25 -13.49
CA ASN A 422 -6.59 8.98 -12.47
C ASN A 422 -7.98 8.95 -13.10
N VAL A 423 -8.82 8.02 -12.63
CA VAL A 423 -10.15 7.79 -13.21
C VAL A 423 -11.21 7.72 -12.12
N ILE A 424 -12.35 8.36 -12.36
CA ILE A 424 -13.58 8.10 -11.61
C ILE A 424 -14.39 7.07 -12.41
N GLY A 425 -14.42 5.83 -11.92
CA GLY A 425 -15.23 4.75 -12.42
C GLY A 425 -16.63 4.76 -11.81
N ILE A 426 -17.61 5.13 -12.62
CA ILE A 426 -19.02 5.11 -12.28
C ILE A 426 -19.57 3.71 -12.55
N LEU A 427 -19.73 2.92 -11.51
CA LEU A 427 -20.09 1.52 -11.59
C LEU A 427 -21.57 1.32 -11.94
N GLY A 428 -21.86 0.42 -12.88
CA GLY A 428 -23.23 0.03 -13.24
C GLY A 428 -24.03 1.08 -14.01
N ALA A 429 -23.39 2.16 -14.48
CA ALA A 429 -24.00 3.18 -15.32
C ALA A 429 -23.25 3.31 -16.65
N GLY A 430 -23.97 3.18 -17.78
CA GLY A 430 -23.47 3.54 -19.11
C GLY A 430 -23.88 4.96 -19.47
N LEU A 431 -22.95 5.90 -19.37
CA LEU A 431 -23.17 7.32 -19.61
C LEU A 431 -22.34 7.77 -20.82
N ALA A 432 -22.99 8.38 -21.80
CA ALA A 432 -22.29 9.11 -22.84
C ALA A 432 -21.79 10.45 -22.27
N ARG A 433 -20.82 11.08 -22.95
CA ARG A 433 -20.32 12.41 -22.54
C ARG A 433 -21.45 13.45 -22.43
N ALA A 434 -22.50 13.34 -23.26
CA ALA A 434 -23.65 14.24 -23.24
C ALA A 434 -24.57 14.06 -22.02
N ASP A 435 -24.52 12.92 -21.34
CA ASP A 435 -25.32 12.63 -20.13
C ASP A 435 -24.70 13.28 -18.88
N ILE A 436 -23.47 13.79 -18.98
CA ILE A 436 -22.69 14.34 -17.88
C ILE A 436 -22.60 15.86 -18.01
N ALA A 437 -23.26 16.56 -17.10
CA ALA A 437 -23.14 18.01 -16.98
C ALA A 437 -21.92 18.37 -16.12
N VAL A 438 -21.08 19.30 -16.61
CA VAL A 438 -19.92 19.82 -15.88
C VAL A 438 -20.07 21.33 -15.72
N ALA A 439 -20.27 21.78 -14.49
CA ALA A 439 -20.33 23.20 -14.13
C ALA A 439 -19.01 23.62 -13.47
N ARG A 440 -18.15 24.33 -14.21
CA ARG A 440 -16.87 24.84 -13.68
C ARG A 440 -17.11 25.92 -12.63
N THR A 441 -16.27 25.91 -11.61
CA THR A 441 -16.26 26.82 -10.45
C THR A 441 -14.87 27.41 -10.27
N ALA A 442 -14.68 28.33 -9.31
CA ALA A 442 -13.36 28.92 -9.04
C ALA A 442 -12.34 27.88 -8.54
N ASP A 443 -12.80 26.84 -7.83
CA ASP A 443 -11.95 25.88 -7.12
C ASP A 443 -12.06 24.46 -7.70
N GLY A 444 -12.56 24.31 -8.94
CA GLY A 444 -12.78 23.02 -9.60
C GLY A 444 -14.08 22.97 -10.42
N ALA A 445 -14.82 21.87 -10.37
CA ALA A 445 -16.10 21.70 -11.07
C ALA A 445 -17.12 20.90 -10.25
N ILE A 446 -18.40 21.11 -10.54
CA ILE A 446 -19.50 20.25 -10.11
C ILE A 446 -19.90 19.39 -11.30
N VAL A 447 -19.89 18.08 -11.12
CA VAL A 447 -20.32 17.08 -12.10
C VAL A 447 -21.70 16.58 -11.71
N SER A 448 -22.59 16.38 -12.68
CA SER A 448 -23.95 15.89 -12.42
C SER A 448 -24.42 14.95 -13.52
N ALA A 449 -24.98 13.80 -13.11
CA ALA A 449 -25.53 12.78 -13.98
C ALA A 449 -26.57 11.94 -13.23
N GLY A 450 -27.64 11.51 -13.91
CA GLY A 450 -28.63 10.59 -13.32
C GLY A 450 -29.39 11.09 -12.07
N GLY A 451 -29.31 12.39 -11.75
CA GLY A 451 -29.88 12.97 -10.53
C GLY A 451 -28.90 13.11 -9.37
N SER A 452 -27.69 12.54 -9.50
CA SER A 452 -26.59 12.68 -8.55
C SER A 452 -25.64 13.81 -8.94
N SER A 453 -24.89 14.32 -7.98
CA SER A 453 -23.85 15.32 -8.21
C SER A 453 -22.65 15.16 -7.27
N PHE A 454 -21.44 15.37 -7.79
CA PHE A 454 -20.20 15.38 -7.02
C PHE A 454 -19.29 16.54 -7.44
N LYS A 455 -18.34 16.88 -6.59
CA LYS A 455 -17.34 17.91 -6.83
C LYS A 455 -16.02 17.29 -7.25
N ILE A 456 -15.34 17.95 -8.19
CA ILE A 456 -13.94 17.73 -8.50
C ILE A 456 -13.20 19.01 -8.14
N GLY A 457 -12.25 18.94 -7.22
CA GLY A 457 -11.40 20.06 -6.81
C GLY A 457 -10.09 20.12 -7.58
N GLY A 458 -9.58 21.33 -7.82
CA GLY A 458 -8.29 21.57 -8.46
C GLY A 458 -8.35 22.59 -9.61
N ASP A 459 -7.19 22.91 -10.17
CA ASP A 459 -7.12 23.69 -11.41
C ASP A 459 -7.45 22.78 -12.59
N LEU A 460 -8.55 23.07 -13.25
CA LEU A 460 -9.04 22.33 -14.41
C LEU A 460 -8.91 23.14 -15.70
N SER A 461 -8.29 24.32 -15.67
CA SER A 461 -8.30 25.27 -16.79
C SER A 461 -7.54 24.78 -18.02
N GLY A 462 -6.59 23.86 -17.83
CA GLY A 462 -5.72 23.30 -18.87
C GLY A 462 -6.32 22.16 -19.69
N GLY A 463 -7.54 21.69 -19.39
CA GLY A 463 -8.12 20.50 -20.02
C GLY A 463 -9.64 20.40 -19.89
N ASP A 464 -10.21 19.26 -20.28
CA ASP A 464 -11.63 18.94 -20.11
C ASP A 464 -11.83 17.44 -19.79
N PHE A 465 -13.08 17.06 -19.52
CA PHE A 465 -13.44 15.72 -19.09
C PHE A 465 -13.91 14.84 -20.23
N MET A 466 -13.38 13.63 -20.31
CA MET A 466 -13.85 12.58 -21.20
C MET A 466 -14.64 11.52 -20.42
N ALA A 467 -15.57 10.84 -21.10
CA ALA A 467 -16.37 9.77 -20.53
C ALA A 467 -16.39 8.57 -21.48
N VAL A 468 -16.15 7.38 -20.94
CA VAL A 468 -16.00 6.13 -21.70
C VAL A 468 -16.76 5.01 -20.98
N ALA A 469 -17.88 4.56 -21.52
CA ALA A 469 -18.73 3.53 -20.89
C ALA A 469 -18.50 2.07 -21.35
N ARG A 470 -17.79 1.27 -20.56
CA ARG A 470 -17.35 -0.09 -20.86
C ARG A 470 -18.26 -1.17 -20.27
N GLN A 471 -18.54 -2.25 -21.01
CA GLN A 471 -19.12 -3.45 -20.41
C GLN A 471 -18.04 -4.31 -19.79
N THR A 472 -18.30 -4.73 -18.56
CA THR A 472 -17.53 -5.72 -17.85
C THR A 472 -18.52 -6.70 -17.23
N ASN A 473 -18.37 -8.00 -17.49
CA ASN A 473 -19.24 -9.05 -16.93
C ASN A 473 -20.76 -8.83 -17.18
N GLY A 474 -21.13 -8.20 -18.30
CA GLY A 474 -22.52 -7.92 -18.66
C GLY A 474 -23.15 -6.71 -17.95
N GLN A 475 -22.36 -5.89 -17.26
CA GLN A 475 -22.75 -4.58 -16.74
C GLN A 475 -21.94 -3.48 -17.41
N THR A 476 -22.58 -2.36 -17.74
CA THR A 476 -21.89 -1.18 -18.29
C THR A 476 -21.45 -0.26 -17.15
N HIS A 477 -20.20 0.19 -17.17
CA HIS A 477 -19.58 1.11 -16.23
C HIS A 477 -19.00 2.30 -17.00
N THR A 478 -18.99 3.52 -16.44
CA THR A 478 -18.41 4.69 -17.10
C THR A 478 -17.09 5.08 -16.46
N ALA A 479 -16.00 5.11 -17.22
CA ALA A 479 -14.77 5.78 -16.83
C ALA A 479 -14.87 7.27 -17.15
N PHE A 480 -14.66 8.12 -16.14
CA PHE A 480 -14.67 9.57 -16.25
C PHE A 480 -13.29 10.11 -15.88
N SER A 481 -12.62 10.77 -16.83
CA SER A 481 -11.22 11.18 -16.71
C SER A 481 -11.04 12.65 -17.10
N PHE A 482 -10.08 13.32 -16.48
CA PHE A 482 -9.64 14.65 -16.91
C PHE A 482 -8.46 14.51 -17.87
N VAL A 483 -8.54 15.17 -19.03
CA VAL A 483 -7.52 15.14 -20.07
C VAL A 483 -7.15 16.59 -20.41
N ASP A 484 -5.87 16.88 -20.46
CA ASP A 484 -5.38 18.21 -20.82
C ASP A 484 -5.71 18.54 -22.29
N TYR A 485 -5.77 19.82 -22.62
CA TYR A 485 -5.86 20.27 -24.00
C TYR A 485 -4.54 20.02 -24.72
N LEU A 486 -4.61 19.63 -25.98
CA LEU A 486 -3.42 19.51 -26.81
C LEU A 486 -2.79 20.92 -26.97
N PRO A 487 -1.48 21.10 -26.70
CA PRO A 487 -0.82 22.37 -26.98
C PRO A 487 -0.80 22.63 -28.49
N ALA A 488 -0.77 23.91 -28.88
CA ALA A 488 -0.67 24.25 -30.30
C ALA A 488 0.72 23.84 -30.85
N LEU A 489 0.71 23.02 -31.90
CA LEU A 489 1.91 22.60 -32.64
C LEU A 489 2.22 23.56 -33.78
N ALA A 490 3.51 23.71 -34.14
CA ALA A 490 3.95 24.62 -35.19
C ALA A 490 5.35 24.24 -35.72
N GLU A 491 5.54 24.31 -37.04
CA GLU A 491 6.81 23.97 -37.70
C GLU A 491 8.04 24.60 -37.02
N GLY A 492 9.01 23.76 -36.68
CA GLY A 492 10.30 24.20 -36.15
C GLY A 492 10.19 24.79 -34.73
N VAL A 493 9.14 24.43 -34.00
CA VAL A 493 8.89 24.86 -32.63
C VAL A 493 8.72 23.65 -31.71
N SER A 494 9.84 23.20 -31.14
CA SER A 494 9.87 22.14 -30.13
C SER A 494 8.80 22.32 -29.03
N VAL A 495 8.04 21.27 -28.76
CA VAL A 495 7.21 21.20 -27.56
C VAL A 495 8.05 20.94 -26.30
N ALA A 496 7.64 21.51 -25.16
CA ALA A 496 8.32 21.24 -23.89
C ALA A 496 8.25 19.75 -23.54
N PRO A 497 9.37 19.10 -23.16
CA PRO A 497 9.43 17.66 -22.90
C PRO A 497 8.36 17.10 -21.95
N GLY A 498 7.98 17.89 -20.93
CA GLY A 498 6.96 17.48 -19.95
C GLY A 498 5.53 17.45 -20.49
N LEU A 499 5.28 17.94 -21.71
CA LEU A 499 3.97 17.87 -22.37
C LEU A 499 3.84 16.65 -23.29
N ILE A 500 4.94 15.93 -23.55
CA ILE A 500 4.93 14.68 -24.31
C ILE A 500 4.41 13.57 -23.38
N ASN A 501 3.15 13.20 -23.57
CA ASN A 501 2.38 12.35 -22.65
C ASN A 501 1.86 11.05 -23.29
N GLY A 502 2.26 10.74 -24.53
CA GLY A 502 1.75 9.57 -25.24
C GLY A 502 0.26 9.70 -25.54
N ILE A 503 -0.48 8.60 -25.35
CA ILE A 503 -1.95 8.56 -25.42
C ILE A 503 -2.54 8.81 -24.01
N ALA A 504 -3.08 10.00 -23.78
CA ALA A 504 -3.55 10.48 -22.48
C ALA A 504 -4.81 9.78 -21.98
N ASN A 505 -5.63 9.20 -22.87
CA ASN A 505 -6.80 8.39 -22.52
C ASN A 505 -6.78 7.04 -23.25
N PRO A 506 -5.97 6.08 -22.79
CA PRO A 506 -5.90 4.74 -23.40
C PRO A 506 -7.23 4.01 -23.37
N ALA A 507 -8.03 4.27 -22.32
CA ALA A 507 -9.37 3.72 -22.20
C ALA A 507 -10.30 4.25 -23.30
N PHE A 508 -10.12 5.43 -23.87
CA PHE A 508 -10.90 5.88 -25.05
C PHE A 508 -10.46 5.13 -26.33
N MET A 509 -9.17 4.80 -26.43
CA MET A 509 -8.55 4.20 -27.62
C MET A 509 -8.69 2.67 -27.72
N ALA A 510 -9.39 2.02 -26.79
CA ALA A 510 -9.64 0.59 -26.83
C ALA A 510 -10.96 0.25 -27.57
N GLY A 511 -10.93 -0.76 -28.43
CA GLY A 511 -12.10 -1.36 -29.02
C GLY A 511 -12.81 -2.33 -28.08
N ASP A 512 -14.08 -2.52 -28.34
CA ASP A 512 -15.01 -3.42 -27.66
C ASP A 512 -15.85 -4.23 -28.67
N GLY A 513 -15.64 -4.00 -29.97
CA GLY A 513 -16.41 -4.54 -31.08
C GLY A 513 -17.76 -3.86 -31.34
N SER A 514 -18.19 -2.90 -30.51
CA SER A 514 -19.51 -2.27 -30.60
C SER A 514 -19.45 -0.80 -31.02
N VAL A 515 -18.36 -0.09 -30.71
CA VAL A 515 -18.20 1.34 -30.99
C VAL A 515 -17.37 1.57 -32.24
N GLY A 516 -17.88 2.40 -33.15
CA GLY A 516 -17.15 2.86 -34.34
C GLY A 516 -16.20 4.02 -34.04
N PHE A 517 -15.03 4.03 -34.68
CA PHE A 517 -14.09 5.15 -34.64
C PHE A 517 -13.88 5.76 -36.03
N SER A 518 -13.62 7.06 -36.04
CA SER A 518 -13.17 7.81 -37.21
C SER A 518 -12.00 8.71 -36.84
N VAL A 519 -11.08 8.88 -37.79
CA VAL A 519 -9.91 9.75 -37.66
C VAL A 519 -10.03 10.85 -38.68
N GLN A 520 -9.98 12.09 -38.21
CA GLN A 520 -9.91 13.27 -39.05
C GLN A 520 -8.52 13.89 -38.94
N ILE A 521 -7.94 14.31 -40.05
CA ILE A 521 -6.73 15.12 -40.01
C ILE A 521 -7.10 16.59 -39.73
N GLU A 522 -6.56 17.15 -38.65
CA GLU A 522 -6.84 18.52 -38.21
C GLU A 522 -5.78 19.49 -38.75
N SER A 523 -4.50 19.08 -38.72
CA SER A 523 -3.41 19.84 -39.31
C SER A 523 -2.26 18.94 -39.75
N ALA A 524 -1.52 19.42 -40.73
CA ALA A 524 -0.19 18.93 -41.07
C ALA A 524 0.67 20.15 -41.40
N VAL A 525 1.56 20.50 -40.48
CA VAL A 525 2.50 21.59 -40.66
C VAL A 525 3.88 20.92 -40.70
N SER A 526 4.35 20.63 -41.92
CA SER A 526 5.59 19.88 -42.11
C SER A 526 6.26 20.30 -43.42
N SER A 527 7.59 20.37 -43.43
CA SER A 527 8.37 20.43 -44.67
C SER A 527 8.41 19.11 -45.46
N TYR A 528 7.83 18.03 -44.93
CA TYR A 528 7.77 16.71 -45.55
C TYR A 528 6.35 16.27 -45.91
N SER A 529 6.22 15.55 -47.02
CA SER A 529 5.00 14.83 -47.40
C SER A 529 4.94 13.52 -46.59
N ASN A 530 4.55 13.61 -45.31
CA ASN A 530 4.46 12.45 -44.43
C ASN A 530 3.29 11.53 -44.85
N MET A 531 3.40 10.24 -44.51
CA MET A 531 2.28 9.31 -44.52
C MET A 531 1.84 9.03 -43.09
N LEU A 532 0.54 8.86 -42.87
CA LEU A 532 -0.01 8.48 -41.57
C LEU A 532 -0.88 7.24 -41.71
N GLY A 533 -0.73 6.30 -40.78
CA GLY A 533 -1.53 5.09 -40.71
C GLY A 533 -1.92 4.70 -39.30
N TYR A 534 -2.69 3.62 -39.18
CA TYR A 534 -3.11 3.04 -37.91
C TYR A 534 -2.83 1.54 -37.87
N TYR A 535 -2.85 0.99 -36.67
CA TYR A 535 -2.79 -0.43 -36.40
C TYR A 535 -3.60 -0.80 -35.16
N SER A 536 -3.95 -2.07 -35.02
CA SER A 536 -4.54 -2.64 -33.80
C SER A 536 -3.51 -3.42 -33.00
N VAL A 537 -3.54 -3.24 -31.68
CA VAL A 537 -2.70 -3.94 -30.71
C VAL A 537 -3.58 -4.84 -29.86
N SER A 538 -3.34 -6.14 -29.88
CA SER A 538 -4.00 -7.05 -28.93
C SER A 538 -3.38 -6.97 -27.54
N LEU A 539 -4.08 -7.48 -26.52
CA LEU A 539 -3.63 -7.56 -25.12
C LEU A 539 -2.21 -8.12 -24.90
N ASN A 540 -1.71 -8.97 -25.81
CA ASN A 540 -0.36 -9.53 -25.75
C ASN A 540 0.71 -8.68 -26.49
N GLY A 541 0.37 -7.46 -26.92
CA GLY A 541 1.26 -6.56 -27.65
C GLY A 541 1.47 -6.89 -29.13
N THR A 542 0.64 -7.75 -29.74
CA THR A 542 0.76 -8.07 -31.17
C THR A 542 0.10 -7.00 -32.02
N ILE A 543 0.85 -6.47 -33.00
CA ILE A 543 0.35 -5.53 -34.00
C ILE A 543 -0.37 -6.29 -35.13
N SER A 544 -1.54 -5.78 -35.52
CA SER A 544 -2.41 -6.29 -36.59
C SER A 544 -3.12 -5.12 -37.29
N ASP A 545 -3.85 -5.40 -38.38
CA ASP A 545 -4.69 -4.43 -39.09
C ASP A 545 -3.96 -3.11 -39.42
N VAL A 546 -2.80 -3.24 -40.07
CA VAL A 546 -1.93 -2.10 -40.41
C VAL A 546 -2.38 -1.49 -41.73
N HIS A 547 -2.87 -0.26 -41.68
CA HIS A 547 -3.41 0.44 -42.85
C HIS A 547 -2.94 1.90 -42.90
N LEU A 548 -2.80 2.46 -44.10
CA LEU A 548 -2.63 3.90 -44.27
C LEU A 548 -3.99 4.60 -44.12
N LEU A 549 -3.96 5.71 -43.38
CA LEU A 549 -5.07 6.66 -43.30
C LEU A 549 -4.90 7.75 -44.34
N PHE A 550 -3.71 8.34 -44.42
CA PHE A 550 -3.39 9.44 -45.31
C PHE A 550 -2.07 9.16 -46.02
N GLU A 551 -2.10 9.04 -47.34
CA GLU A 551 -0.89 8.84 -48.16
C GLU A 551 -0.01 10.08 -48.20
N ASN A 552 -0.62 11.27 -48.12
CA ASN A 552 0.08 12.55 -48.00
C ASN A 552 -0.66 13.44 -47.01
N THR A 553 -0.08 13.63 -45.81
CA THR A 553 -0.71 14.40 -44.73
C THR A 553 -0.92 15.87 -45.10
N LEU A 554 -0.06 16.47 -45.93
CA LEU A 554 -0.22 17.88 -46.35
C LEU A 554 -1.45 18.07 -47.24
N GLU A 555 -1.67 17.15 -48.18
CA GLU A 555 -2.85 17.16 -49.05
C GLU A 555 -4.14 16.83 -48.28
N ALA A 556 -4.07 15.82 -47.42
CA ALA A 556 -5.19 15.41 -46.58
C ALA A 556 -5.61 16.55 -45.62
N ALA A 557 -4.66 17.21 -44.96
CA ALA A 557 -4.93 18.36 -44.08
C ALA A 557 -5.54 19.54 -44.83
N ALA A 558 -5.09 19.82 -46.06
CA ALA A 558 -5.67 20.89 -46.89
C ALA A 558 -7.14 20.65 -47.25
N SER A 559 -7.59 19.38 -47.25
CA SER A 559 -8.97 18.99 -47.54
C SER A 559 -9.80 18.64 -46.29
N GLY A 560 -9.18 18.52 -45.12
CA GLY A 560 -9.83 18.11 -43.87
C GLY A 560 -10.36 16.68 -43.91
N GLU A 561 -9.59 15.76 -44.49
CA GLU A 561 -10.01 14.38 -44.75
C GLU A 561 -10.39 13.61 -43.47
N THR A 562 -11.37 12.71 -43.58
CA THR A 562 -11.82 11.84 -42.48
C THR A 562 -11.92 10.40 -42.94
N VAL A 563 -11.33 9.48 -42.17
CA VAL A 563 -11.31 8.03 -42.44
C VAL A 563 -12.03 7.30 -41.32
N ASN A 564 -12.92 6.37 -41.69
CA ASN A 564 -13.58 5.49 -40.72
C ASN A 564 -12.70 4.27 -40.45
N LEU A 565 -12.38 4.02 -39.17
CA LEU A 565 -11.65 2.83 -38.73
C LEU A 565 -12.57 1.62 -38.53
N GLY A 566 -13.89 1.85 -38.49
CA GLY A 566 -14.85 0.81 -38.15
C GLY A 566 -14.84 0.52 -36.65
N LYS A 567 -15.14 -0.73 -36.28
CA LYS A 567 -15.33 -1.16 -34.89
C LYS A 567 -14.18 -2.10 -34.49
N PRO A 568 -13.11 -1.58 -33.85
CA PRO A 568 -12.05 -2.45 -33.35
C PRO A 568 -12.64 -3.43 -32.34
N GLY A 569 -12.18 -4.67 -32.40
CA GLY A 569 -12.69 -5.78 -31.59
C GLY A 569 -12.37 -5.63 -30.10
N ASP A 570 -13.03 -6.45 -29.29
CA ASP A 570 -12.87 -6.46 -27.85
C ASP A 570 -11.40 -6.67 -27.43
N GLY A 571 -10.89 -5.75 -26.61
CA GLY A 571 -9.52 -5.74 -26.12
C GLY A 571 -8.46 -5.35 -27.16
N GLN A 572 -8.84 -4.88 -28.36
CA GLN A 572 -7.91 -4.30 -29.34
C GLN A 572 -7.68 -2.81 -29.05
N GLN A 573 -6.45 -2.38 -28.84
CA GLN A 573 -6.11 -0.95 -28.75
C GLN A 573 -5.77 -0.39 -30.14
N ILE A 574 -6.24 0.82 -30.44
CA ILE A 574 -5.91 1.52 -31.69
C ILE A 574 -4.63 2.31 -31.47
N GLY A 575 -3.59 2.01 -32.26
CA GLY A 575 -2.37 2.79 -32.35
C GLY A 575 -2.21 3.46 -33.70
N PHE A 576 -1.34 4.46 -33.77
CA PHE A 576 -1.01 5.20 -34.99
C PHE A 576 0.47 5.10 -35.30
N PHE A 577 0.81 5.25 -36.58
CA PHE A 577 2.19 5.39 -37.03
C PHE A 577 2.33 6.47 -38.10
N LEU A 578 3.46 7.17 -38.08
CA LEU A 578 3.82 8.19 -39.06
C LEU A 578 5.10 7.77 -39.78
N VAL A 579 5.08 7.80 -41.12
CA VAL A 579 6.26 7.58 -41.96
C VAL A 579 6.75 8.94 -42.45
N GLN A 580 7.90 9.37 -41.91
CA GLN A 580 8.48 10.67 -42.23
C GLN A 580 8.84 10.75 -43.71
N ASN A 581 8.36 11.79 -44.40
CA ASN A 581 8.57 11.98 -45.84
C ASN A 581 8.23 10.74 -46.68
N GLY A 582 7.28 9.92 -46.21
CA GLY A 582 6.94 8.63 -46.80
C GLY A 582 6.42 8.76 -48.22
N TYR A 583 5.64 9.80 -48.53
CA TYR A 583 5.06 10.00 -49.85
C TYR A 583 6.13 10.30 -50.91
N GLU A 584 7.10 11.16 -50.61
CA GLU A 584 8.21 11.43 -51.53
C GLU A 584 9.11 10.19 -51.71
N SER A 585 9.23 9.36 -50.67
CA SER A 585 10.10 8.18 -50.67
C SER A 585 9.49 7.00 -51.42
N TYR A 586 8.18 6.79 -51.28
CA TYR A 586 7.51 5.57 -51.74
C TYR A 586 6.37 5.81 -52.74
N GLY A 587 5.85 7.03 -52.86
CA GLY A 587 4.58 7.33 -53.54
C GLY A 587 3.42 6.55 -52.92
N ASP A 588 2.33 6.37 -53.67
CA ASP A 588 1.17 5.59 -53.21
C ASP A 588 1.61 4.18 -52.79
N LEU A 589 1.27 3.78 -51.57
CA LEU A 589 1.56 2.46 -51.04
C LEU A 589 0.30 1.57 -51.13
N PRO A 590 0.46 0.29 -51.50
CA PRO A 590 -0.67 -0.63 -51.51
C PRO A 590 -1.15 -0.96 -50.09
N ASP A 591 -2.43 -1.27 -49.96
CA ASP A 591 -3.07 -1.69 -48.70
C ASP A 591 -2.75 -3.16 -48.36
N ASP A 592 -1.46 -3.46 -48.22
CA ASP A 592 -0.90 -4.78 -47.91
C ASP A 592 0.22 -4.69 -46.85
N LEU A 593 0.07 -3.74 -45.93
CA LEU A 593 1.06 -3.34 -44.95
C LEU A 593 1.03 -4.23 -43.70
N SER A 594 2.19 -4.34 -43.06
CA SER A 594 2.37 -5.01 -41.77
C SER A 594 3.62 -4.49 -41.08
N PHE A 595 3.70 -4.64 -39.76
CA PHE A 595 4.94 -4.46 -39.02
C PHE A 595 5.55 -5.83 -38.71
N VAL A 596 6.80 -6.02 -39.10
CA VAL A 596 7.53 -7.27 -38.90
C VAL A 596 8.81 -7.03 -38.11
N SER A 597 9.18 -7.99 -37.26
CA SER A 597 10.50 -7.98 -36.62
C SER A 597 11.57 -8.41 -37.63
N THR A 598 12.69 -7.67 -37.68
CA THR A 598 13.84 -8.01 -38.54
C THR A 598 14.54 -9.30 -38.13
N ALA A 599 14.33 -9.76 -36.89
CA ALA A 599 14.63 -11.10 -36.43
C ALA A 599 13.35 -11.95 -36.51
N GLY A 600 13.24 -12.83 -37.49
CA GLY A 600 12.10 -13.77 -37.56
C GLY A 600 11.96 -14.55 -36.25
N LEU A 601 10.80 -14.45 -35.60
CA LEU A 601 10.32 -15.22 -34.43
C LEU A 601 11.18 -15.16 -33.14
N SER A 602 10.91 -14.23 -32.22
CA SER A 602 10.64 -14.50 -30.78
C SER A 602 10.41 -13.22 -29.96
N THR A 603 9.58 -13.36 -28.92
CA THR A 603 8.91 -12.35 -28.10
C THR A 603 9.72 -11.77 -26.92
N GLU A 604 11.01 -11.48 -27.09
CA GLU A 604 11.76 -10.78 -26.03
C GLU A 604 12.68 -9.70 -26.63
N GLY A 605 12.32 -8.44 -26.38
CA GLY A 605 13.22 -7.28 -26.31
C GLY A 605 14.13 -6.98 -27.52
N GLY A 606 13.81 -5.91 -28.26
CA GLY A 606 14.84 -5.05 -28.84
C GLY A 606 15.15 -5.18 -30.34
N SER A 607 14.28 -5.78 -31.16
CA SER A 607 14.36 -5.59 -32.62
C SER A 607 13.35 -4.54 -33.07
N PRO A 608 13.76 -3.49 -33.82
CA PRO A 608 12.84 -2.47 -34.30
C PRO A 608 11.80 -3.11 -35.23
N TRP A 609 10.54 -2.74 -35.03
CA TRP A 609 9.47 -3.06 -35.96
C TRP A 609 9.73 -2.33 -37.28
N VAL A 610 9.73 -3.05 -38.38
CA VAL A 610 9.95 -2.47 -39.72
C VAL A 610 8.66 -2.59 -40.51
N LEU A 611 8.27 -1.49 -41.15
CA LEU A 611 7.14 -1.46 -42.05
C LEU A 611 7.45 -2.32 -43.29
N TYR A 612 6.53 -3.24 -43.60
CA TYR A 612 6.66 -4.19 -44.68
C TYR A 612 5.38 -4.19 -45.53
N SER A 613 5.55 -4.07 -46.84
CA SER A 613 4.49 -4.26 -47.83
C SER A 613 4.63 -5.64 -48.46
N GLN A 614 3.55 -6.41 -48.55
CA GLN A 614 3.57 -7.73 -49.18
C GLN A 614 4.04 -7.68 -50.64
N SER A 615 3.68 -6.62 -51.36
CA SER A 615 4.03 -6.44 -52.77
C SER A 615 5.34 -5.67 -53.00
N ARG A 616 5.78 -4.83 -52.06
CA ARG A 616 7.00 -3.99 -52.21
C ARG A 616 8.18 -4.38 -51.33
N GLY A 617 7.98 -5.28 -50.36
CA GLY A 617 9.03 -5.71 -49.42
C GLY A 617 9.21 -4.74 -48.25
N PHE A 618 10.41 -4.73 -47.68
CA PHE A 618 10.77 -3.84 -46.57
C PHE A 618 10.83 -2.38 -47.00
N LEU A 619 10.18 -1.50 -46.24
CA LEU A 619 10.14 -0.05 -46.48
C LEU A 619 11.06 0.65 -45.48
N SER A 620 12.37 0.66 -45.76
CA SER A 620 13.42 1.13 -44.83
C SER A 620 14.07 2.48 -45.19
N ASP A 621 13.63 3.12 -46.28
CA ASP A 621 14.19 4.40 -46.77
C ASP A 621 13.65 5.62 -46.01
N ALA A 622 12.66 5.43 -45.14
CA ALA A 622 12.00 6.45 -44.33
C ALA A 622 11.87 5.99 -42.88
N GLN A 623 11.96 6.94 -41.94
CA GLN A 623 11.78 6.69 -40.51
C GLN A 623 10.29 6.52 -40.17
N VAL A 624 9.99 5.58 -39.27
CA VAL A 624 8.64 5.34 -38.77
C VAL A 624 8.58 5.65 -37.27
N PHE A 625 7.57 6.43 -36.88
CA PHE A 625 7.25 6.76 -35.50
C PHE A 625 5.91 6.15 -35.11
N HIS A 626 5.79 5.67 -33.88
CA HIS A 626 4.60 5.02 -33.34
C HIS A 626 4.04 5.81 -32.17
N SER A 627 2.71 5.82 -32.04
CA SER A 627 2.00 6.44 -30.93
C SER A 627 2.17 5.73 -29.59
N TYR A 628 2.70 4.51 -29.57
CA TYR A 628 3.03 3.77 -28.36
C TYR A 628 4.54 3.59 -28.28
N ALA A 629 5.16 4.11 -27.22
CA ALA A 629 6.60 4.09 -27.00
C ALA A 629 7.24 2.70 -27.14
N ALA A 630 6.52 1.64 -26.73
CA ALA A 630 7.01 0.26 -26.80
C ALA A 630 7.37 -0.21 -28.22
N TYR A 631 6.85 0.45 -29.27
CA TYR A 631 7.13 0.13 -30.67
C TYR A 631 8.16 1.07 -31.31
N ASN A 632 8.55 2.15 -30.63
CA ASN A 632 9.58 3.06 -31.11
C ASN A 632 10.98 2.46 -30.87
N PRO A 633 11.93 2.61 -31.82
CA PRO A 633 13.27 2.02 -31.69
C PRO A 633 14.07 2.46 -30.46
N ASP A 634 13.80 3.65 -29.92
CA ASP A 634 14.43 4.21 -28.73
C ASP A 634 13.58 4.08 -27.45
N GLY A 635 12.40 3.48 -27.56
CA GLY A 635 11.46 3.31 -26.46
C GLY A 635 10.86 4.62 -25.94
N LYS A 636 10.93 5.72 -26.71
CA LYS A 636 10.41 7.03 -26.30
C LYS A 636 9.00 7.28 -26.85
N GLU A 637 8.26 8.14 -26.14
CA GLU A 637 7.00 8.68 -26.63
C GLU A 637 7.27 9.71 -27.72
N GLN A 638 6.58 9.52 -28.85
CA GLN A 638 6.68 10.35 -30.07
C GLN A 638 5.36 11.03 -30.40
N VAL A 639 4.45 11.00 -29.44
CA VAL A 639 3.16 11.63 -29.53
C VAL A 639 2.85 12.32 -28.23
N LEU A 640 2.07 13.38 -28.37
CA LEU A 640 1.35 14.01 -27.30
C LEU A 640 -0.12 14.04 -27.68
N SER A 641 -0.99 13.95 -26.69
CA SER A 641 -2.41 13.95 -26.91
C SER A 641 -3.15 14.77 -25.87
N GLY A 642 -4.30 15.26 -26.29
CA GLY A 642 -5.18 16.05 -25.45
C GLY A 642 -6.62 15.97 -25.93
N THR A 643 -7.54 16.48 -25.14
CA THR A 643 -8.95 16.61 -25.55
C THR A 643 -9.20 17.99 -26.13
N ILE A 644 -10.40 18.21 -26.67
CA ILE A 644 -10.95 19.54 -26.95
C ILE A 644 -11.92 20.01 -25.88
N GLY A 645 -12.30 21.29 -25.93
CA GLY A 645 -13.33 21.87 -25.07
C GLY A 645 -14.64 21.09 -25.13
N GLY A 646 -15.15 20.67 -23.97
CA GLY A 646 -16.32 19.81 -23.85
C GLY A 646 -16.03 18.30 -23.91
N GLY A 647 -14.78 17.87 -24.12
CA GLY A 647 -14.42 16.46 -23.93
C GLY A 647 -14.89 15.50 -25.03
N GLY A 648 -15.16 16.02 -26.23
CA GLY A 648 -15.88 15.27 -27.26
C GLY A 648 -15.03 14.30 -28.08
N TYR A 649 -13.71 14.48 -28.12
CA TYR A 649 -12.79 13.62 -28.87
C TYR A 649 -11.35 13.83 -28.39
N LEU A 650 -10.48 12.87 -28.71
CA LEU A 650 -9.05 12.93 -28.42
C LEU A 650 -8.30 13.43 -29.65
N GLU A 651 -7.44 14.42 -29.48
CA GLU A 651 -6.46 14.85 -30.46
C GLU A 651 -5.12 14.18 -30.17
N VAL A 652 -4.45 13.68 -31.20
CA VAL A 652 -3.12 13.08 -31.14
C VAL A 652 -2.22 13.83 -32.10
N GLY A 653 -1.18 14.46 -31.56
CA GLY A 653 -0.10 15.09 -32.31
C GLY A 653 1.10 14.15 -32.38
N PHE A 654 1.64 13.94 -33.58
CA PHE A 654 2.96 13.37 -33.74
C PHE A 654 4.01 14.47 -33.58
N GLU A 655 5.05 14.19 -32.80
CA GLU A 655 6.11 15.14 -32.43
C GLU A 655 7.35 14.35 -32.02
N ASP A 656 8.56 14.63 -32.56
CA ASP A 656 9.81 13.96 -32.09
C ASP A 656 11.16 14.63 -32.49
N ILE A 657 12.02 14.99 -31.52
CA ILE A 657 13.29 14.37 -31.05
C ILE A 657 14.02 15.39 -30.19
N LEU A 658 14.02 15.17 -28.87
CA LEU A 658 14.88 15.87 -27.90
C LEU A 658 16.36 15.83 -28.34
N ARG A 659 16.88 16.97 -28.80
CA ARG A 659 18.32 17.20 -29.00
C ARG A 659 18.79 18.41 -28.20
N ASP A 660 20.06 18.37 -27.77
CA ASP A 660 20.70 19.42 -26.96
C ASP A 660 20.76 20.82 -27.61
N THR A 661 20.40 20.95 -28.90
CA THR A 661 20.55 22.19 -29.69
C THR A 661 19.30 22.65 -30.45
N GLY A 662 18.11 22.17 -30.06
CA GLY A 662 16.86 22.39 -30.81
C GLY A 662 16.63 21.34 -31.91
N ASP A 663 15.38 21.13 -32.30
CA ASP A 663 14.94 20.16 -33.31
C ASP A 663 14.86 20.76 -34.72
N ASN A 664 14.92 19.86 -35.69
CA ASN A 664 14.47 20.07 -37.07
C ASN A 664 13.24 19.17 -37.23
N ASP A 665 12.19 19.39 -36.44
CA ASP A 665 11.00 18.56 -36.43
C ASP A 665 10.13 18.87 -37.66
N TYR A 666 9.89 17.85 -38.46
CA TYR A 666 9.12 17.94 -39.70
C TYR A 666 7.82 17.13 -39.53
N GLN A 667 7.29 17.04 -38.31
CA GLN A 667 6.34 16.00 -37.91
C GLN A 667 5.04 16.51 -37.31
N ASP A 668 4.70 17.81 -37.39
CA ASP A 668 3.50 18.39 -36.79
C ASP A 668 2.19 17.97 -37.49
N VAL A 669 1.82 16.71 -37.33
CA VAL A 669 0.57 16.13 -37.81
C VAL A 669 -0.33 15.92 -36.63
N VAL A 670 -1.46 16.62 -36.62
CA VAL A 670 -2.51 16.48 -35.62
C VAL A 670 -3.70 15.77 -36.23
N ILE A 671 -4.14 14.72 -35.55
CA ILE A 671 -5.37 14.01 -35.87
C ILE A 671 -6.37 14.08 -34.73
N ALA A 672 -7.66 14.16 -35.05
CA ALA A 672 -8.76 14.00 -34.13
C ALA A 672 -9.35 12.59 -34.25
N VAL A 673 -9.33 11.85 -33.15
CA VAL A 673 -9.95 10.53 -33.01
C VAL A 673 -11.32 10.69 -32.39
N ARG A 674 -12.36 10.44 -33.18
CA ARG A 674 -13.76 10.63 -32.83
C ARG A 674 -14.46 9.28 -32.74
N GLU A 675 -15.36 9.18 -31.77
CA GLU A 675 -16.38 8.14 -31.78
C GLU A 675 -17.40 8.43 -32.89
N SER A 676 -17.80 7.42 -33.66
CA SER A 676 -18.70 7.57 -34.81
C SER A 676 -20.17 7.28 -34.48
N ASP A 677 -20.47 6.63 -33.35
CA ASP A 677 -21.81 6.10 -33.03
C ASP A 677 -22.56 6.91 -31.93
N GLY A 678 -21.91 7.89 -31.29
CA GLY A 678 -22.52 8.84 -30.34
C GLY A 678 -22.97 8.23 -29.01
N LEU A 679 -22.57 6.99 -28.76
CA LEU A 679 -22.87 6.18 -27.60
C LEU A 679 -21.61 5.36 -27.34
N PHE A 680 -20.85 5.74 -26.32
CA PHE A 680 -20.00 4.78 -25.64
C PHE A 680 -20.92 3.87 -24.82
N LEU A 681 -21.71 3.05 -25.50
CA LEU A 681 -22.42 1.91 -24.93
C LEU A 681 -21.73 0.69 -25.55
N VAL A 682 -20.70 0.19 -24.86
CA VAL A 682 -20.35 -1.22 -25.01
C VAL A 682 -21.55 -2.06 -24.59
#